data_AF-A0A7L3QJ33-F1
#
_entry.id   AF-A0A7L3QJ33-F1
#
_cell.length_a   1.000
_cell.length_b   1.000
_cell.length_c   1.000
_cell.angle_alpha   90.00
_cell.angle_beta   90.00
_cell.angle_gamma   90.00
#
_symmetry.space_group_name_H-M   'P 1'
#
loop_
_entity.id
_entity.type
_entity.pdbx_description
1 polymer ?
#
loop_
_entity_poly.entity_id
_entity_poly.type
_entity_poly.pdbx_seq_one_letter_code
_entity_poly.pdbx_strand_id
1 'polypeptide(L)'
;MRTHTRGAPSVFFIQAVCFAFACSAREDRDTMVPFVNANYDSYPMLYFSKGDLETLRLQASTTHQHIAARLMEAVQTMLSSPLEYLPPWDPKEFSARWNEIYGNNLGALAMFCVLFPENMEAINMAKDYMERMAAQPSWLVKDAPWDEVPLAHSLVGFATAYDFLYSYLSKIQQERFLEVIANASGYMYETSYRRGWGFQYLHNHQPTNCVALLAGSLVLMNQGYLQEAYLWTKQVLAIMEKAIVLLQEVTDGSLYEGVAYGSYTTRSLFQYIFLVQRHFDINHFSHPWLKQHFAFMYRTVLPGFQRTVAIADSNYNWFYGPESQLVFLDKFVLRNGSGNWLAEQIRRNRVVEGPGTPSKGQRWCTLHTEFLWYDASLRSVPPPDYGVPKLHYFEDWGVVTYGSALPAEINRPFLSFKSGKLGGRAIYDIVHKNKYKEWIKGWRNFNAGHEHPDQNSFTFAPNGVPFITEALYGPKYTFLNNVLMFSPAVSKSCFSPWEGQVTEDCSSKWLKYKHDLAGDCQGQVVAAMERSGVVFIRGEGVGAYNPKLKLRRLQRNLILLHPQLLLLVDQIHLEDDSPLEAATSFFHNVDVPFEETVVDDVHGAFIRHRDGIYKMYWMDDTGHSEKATMTSMMYPRGYPYNGTNYVNVTTLLRHPVTRAIYLFIGPSVDVQSFTVRGDSPQLDVFVTTGEHAYAVYLWPVEAGSRSAFAEVIADRQKIVFDQASAIRSSTVPEVKDYIGILERNLQHFKPVFQQLEKEILSRVRNTASFRKTAERLLRFSDKRQTEEAIDRIFAISQRQQQQQRGRTKKNRKVAKGYKFVDAVPDIFAQIEVNEKKVRQKAQTQAQKELPVDEDEEMKDLLDFADITYVKHKPGVSIKGRSGLTQMVATARSAPSISPSYTRLFLILNIAIFFVMLTMQLTYFQKARRLHGQRCLYAILLVDSCILLWLYSSCSQSQC
;
A
#
# COMPACT_ATOMS: atom_id res chain seq x y z
N MET A 1 11.73 74.33 -16.27
CA MET A 1 10.75 73.23 -16.10
C MET A 1 11.17 72.13 -17.07
N ARG A 2 11.66 70.97 -16.60
CA ARG A 2 10.86 69.80 -16.12
C ARG A 2 9.93 69.30 -17.25
N THR A 3 9.88 68.04 -17.69
CA THR A 3 10.21 66.75 -17.05
C THR A 3 10.05 65.60 -18.06
N HIS A 4 10.85 64.55 -17.86
CA HIS A 4 10.62 63.12 -18.10
C HIS A 4 10.06 62.57 -19.42
N THR A 5 10.97 61.97 -20.19
CA THR A 5 10.73 60.75 -20.98
C THR A 5 11.76 59.70 -20.59
N ARG A 6 11.38 58.68 -19.81
CA ARG A 6 12.09 57.38 -19.68
C ARG A 6 11.25 56.42 -18.82
N GLY A 7 10.65 55.42 -19.46
CA GLY A 7 9.87 54.39 -18.77
C GLY A 7 9.06 53.54 -19.74
N ALA A 8 9.73 52.85 -20.68
CA ALA A 8 9.05 51.91 -21.58
C ALA A 8 9.89 50.66 -21.96
N PRO A 9 11.25 50.66 -21.91
CA PRO A 9 12.00 49.41 -22.13
C PRO A 9 12.30 48.63 -20.84
N SER A 10 12.16 49.26 -19.65
CA SER A 10 12.52 48.64 -18.37
C SER A 10 11.49 47.62 -17.87
N VAL A 11 10.21 47.80 -18.20
CA VAL A 11 9.12 46.97 -17.65
C VAL A 11 9.06 45.61 -18.34
N PHE A 12 9.35 45.53 -19.65
CA PHE A 12 9.43 44.26 -20.36
C PHE A 12 10.65 43.43 -19.98
N PHE A 13 11.80 44.06 -19.73
CA PHE A 13 12.99 43.34 -19.26
C PHE A 13 12.83 42.87 -17.81
N ILE A 14 12.19 43.66 -16.94
CA ILE A 14 11.91 43.22 -15.56
C ILE A 14 10.87 42.11 -15.55
N GLN A 15 9.81 42.15 -16.37
CA GLN A 15 8.85 41.05 -16.47
C GLN A 15 9.45 39.78 -17.09
N ALA A 16 10.31 39.89 -18.12
CA ALA A 16 10.98 38.73 -18.71
C ALA A 16 12.04 38.12 -17.77
N VAL A 17 12.77 38.95 -17.01
CA VAL A 17 13.72 38.47 -15.98
C VAL A 17 12.97 37.91 -14.76
N CYS A 18 11.84 38.50 -14.36
CA CYS A 18 10.98 37.93 -13.31
C CYS A 18 10.31 36.62 -13.74
N PHE A 19 9.92 36.46 -15.01
CA PHE A 19 9.41 35.18 -15.52
C PHE A 19 10.53 34.15 -15.71
N ALA A 20 11.73 34.55 -16.13
CA ALA A 20 12.88 33.65 -16.22
C ALA A 20 13.37 33.19 -14.83
N PHE A 21 13.26 34.02 -13.79
CA PHE A 21 13.51 33.62 -12.40
C PHE A 21 12.34 32.86 -11.75
N ALA A 22 11.12 32.97 -12.30
CA ALA A 22 9.97 32.19 -11.82
C ALA A 22 9.91 30.76 -12.39
N CYS A 23 10.65 30.48 -13.47
CA CYS A 23 10.68 29.16 -14.13
C CYS A 23 11.93 28.30 -13.81
N SER A 24 12.78 28.72 -12.88
CA SER A 24 13.74 27.82 -12.23
C SER A 24 13.12 27.27 -10.95
N ALA A 25 13.16 25.94 -10.76
CA ALA A 25 12.67 25.21 -9.59
C ALA A 25 12.72 26.05 -8.30
N ARG A 26 11.56 26.59 -7.92
CA ARG A 26 11.38 27.29 -6.66
C ARG A 26 11.22 26.20 -5.60
N GLU A 27 12.34 25.62 -5.20
CA GLU A 27 12.42 24.95 -3.91
C GLU A 27 11.94 25.97 -2.88
N ASP A 28 10.84 25.64 -2.22
CA ASP A 28 10.19 26.53 -1.29
C ASP A 28 11.13 26.70 -0.09
N ARG A 29 11.86 27.81 -0.03
CA ARG A 29 12.77 28.12 1.08
C ARG A 29 12.03 28.33 2.42
N ASP A 30 10.69 28.30 2.39
CA ASP A 30 9.81 28.36 3.56
C ASP A 30 9.34 26.97 4.05
N THR A 31 9.95 25.85 3.63
CA THR A 31 9.62 24.54 4.21
C THR A 31 9.98 24.47 5.70
N MET A 32 8.98 24.19 6.54
CA MET A 32 9.10 24.10 8.01
C MET A 32 10.04 23.00 8.52
N VAL A 33 10.54 22.11 7.67
CA VAL A 33 11.51 21.09 8.07
C VAL A 33 12.93 21.65 7.84
N PRO A 34 13.62 22.11 8.90
CA PRO A 34 14.98 22.60 8.74
C PRO A 34 15.91 21.44 8.35
N PHE A 35 16.79 21.70 7.38
CA PHE A 35 17.97 20.87 7.20
C PHE A 35 18.86 20.99 8.44
N VAL A 36 19.16 19.85 9.07
CA VAL A 36 20.00 19.78 10.26
C VAL A 36 21.32 19.15 9.86
N ASN A 37 22.41 19.92 9.99
CA ASN A 37 23.75 19.38 9.81
C ASN A 37 23.96 18.18 10.73
N ALA A 38 24.45 17.08 10.17
CA ALA A 38 24.72 15.88 10.94
C ALA A 38 25.81 16.16 12.00
N ASN A 39 25.62 15.59 13.19
CA ASN A 39 26.51 15.75 14.34
C ASN A 39 26.82 14.36 14.91
N TYR A 40 28.09 13.96 14.81
CA TYR A 40 28.53 12.63 15.19
C TYR A 40 28.16 12.27 16.65
N ASP A 41 27.56 11.08 16.81
CA ASP A 41 27.18 10.47 18.10
C ASP A 41 26.20 11.34 18.93
N SER A 42 25.29 12.05 18.26
CA SER A 42 24.22 12.83 18.89
C SER A 42 22.86 12.16 18.72
N TYR A 43 22.16 11.89 19.83
CA TYR A 43 20.85 11.23 19.86
C TYR A 43 19.84 11.98 20.75
N PRO A 44 18.53 11.95 20.43
CA PRO A 44 17.93 11.44 19.18
C PRO A 44 18.28 12.33 17.98
N MET A 45 18.13 11.82 16.75
CA MET A 45 18.40 12.58 15.53
C MET A 45 17.42 12.34 14.39
N LEU A 46 16.73 11.19 14.33
CA LEU A 46 15.94 10.80 13.15
C LEU A 46 14.88 11.85 12.83
N TYR A 47 14.00 12.13 13.78
CA TYR A 47 12.88 13.06 13.60
C TYR A 47 13.05 14.39 14.32
N PHE A 48 13.78 14.37 15.44
CA PHE A 48 14.01 15.51 16.31
C PHE A 48 15.38 15.36 16.98
N SER A 49 15.88 16.44 17.54
CA SER A 49 17.14 16.48 18.27
C SER A 49 16.92 16.41 19.78
N LYS A 50 18.00 16.20 20.54
CA LYS A 50 17.97 16.32 22.02
C LYS A 50 17.44 17.67 22.50
N GLY A 51 17.67 18.75 21.75
CA GLY A 51 17.20 20.10 22.09
C GLY A 51 15.68 20.26 22.01
N ASP A 52 15.00 19.37 21.29
CA ASP A 52 13.55 19.44 21.07
C ASP A 52 12.74 18.74 22.18
N LEU A 53 13.40 17.95 23.03
CA LEU A 53 12.74 17.08 24.01
C LEU A 53 11.83 17.83 25.00
N GLU A 54 12.28 18.96 25.54
CA GLU A 54 11.48 19.75 26.48
C GLU A 54 10.22 20.30 25.80
N THR A 55 10.35 20.74 24.55
CA THR A 55 9.22 21.22 23.74
C THR A 55 8.22 20.10 23.47
N LEU A 56 8.68 18.91 23.09
CA LEU A 56 7.81 17.76 22.83
C LEU A 56 7.03 17.34 24.09
N ARG A 57 7.69 17.34 25.26
CA ARG A 57 7.04 17.04 26.55
C ARG A 57 6.02 18.10 26.95
N LEU A 58 6.34 19.38 26.72
CA LEU A 58 5.39 20.47 26.93
C LEU A 58 4.19 20.35 25.99
N GLN A 59 4.41 20.02 24.73
CA GLN A 59 3.34 19.78 23.76
C GLN A 59 2.43 18.62 24.20
N ALA A 60 2.99 17.51 24.68
CA ALA A 60 2.23 16.36 25.16
C ALA A 60 1.29 16.69 26.32
N SER A 61 1.67 17.61 27.20
CA SER A 61 0.86 18.07 28.33
C SER A 61 -0.08 19.24 28.00
N THR A 62 0.02 19.81 26.79
CA THR A 62 -0.76 20.98 26.38
C THR A 62 -1.45 20.75 25.03
N THR A 63 -0.82 21.17 23.94
CA THR A 63 -1.44 21.28 22.62
C THR A 63 -1.63 19.95 21.89
N HIS A 64 -0.82 18.95 22.22
CA HIS A 64 -0.85 17.61 21.62
C HIS A 64 -1.46 16.56 22.56
N GLN A 65 -2.10 16.98 23.65
CA GLN A 65 -2.65 16.11 24.70
C GLN A 65 -3.56 15.01 24.13
N HIS A 66 -4.37 15.32 23.13
CA HIS A 66 -5.31 14.37 22.52
C HIS A 66 -4.61 13.24 21.74
N ILE A 67 -3.39 13.47 21.22
CA ILE A 67 -2.56 12.43 20.58
C ILE A 67 -1.74 11.70 21.63
N ALA A 68 -1.18 12.42 22.60
CA ALA A 68 -0.45 11.83 23.73
C ALA A 68 -1.33 10.85 24.54
N ALA A 69 -2.61 11.16 24.72
CA ALA A 69 -3.58 10.27 25.37
C ALA A 69 -3.72 8.92 24.64
N ARG A 70 -3.65 8.89 23.30
CA ARG A 70 -3.68 7.64 22.52
C ARG A 70 -2.42 6.82 22.70
N LEU A 71 -1.25 7.47 22.72
CA LEU A 71 0.01 6.80 23.05
C LEU A 71 -0.04 6.20 24.46
N MET A 72 -0.59 6.95 25.42
CA MET A 72 -0.78 6.49 26.80
C MET A 72 -1.71 5.29 26.87
N GLU A 73 -2.87 5.31 26.19
CA GLU A 73 -3.81 4.18 26.13
C GLU A 73 -3.15 2.93 25.53
N ALA A 74 -2.41 3.09 24.42
CA ALA A 74 -1.69 2.01 23.77
C ALA A 74 -0.68 1.35 24.72
N VAL A 75 0.14 2.17 25.39
CA VAL A 75 1.17 1.69 26.32
C VAL A 75 0.55 1.10 27.58
N GLN A 76 -0.51 1.68 28.12
CA GLN A 76 -1.22 1.12 29.27
C GLN A 76 -1.82 -0.24 28.94
N THR A 77 -2.34 -0.42 27.72
CA THR A 77 -2.82 -1.71 27.23
C THR A 77 -1.68 -2.73 27.14
N MET A 78 -0.52 -2.34 26.62
CA MET A 78 0.67 -3.20 26.56
C MET A 78 1.19 -3.58 27.96
N LEU A 79 1.26 -2.62 28.89
CA LEU A 79 1.69 -2.84 30.27
C LEU A 79 0.72 -3.70 31.07
N SER A 80 -0.58 -3.61 30.77
CA SER A 80 -1.60 -4.43 31.45
C SER A 80 -1.56 -5.90 31.01
N SER A 81 -1.04 -6.18 29.80
CA SER A 81 -0.89 -7.53 29.24
C SER A 81 0.48 -7.77 28.59
N PRO A 82 1.62 -7.66 29.29
CA PRO A 82 2.93 -7.64 28.63
C PRO A 82 3.25 -8.92 27.85
N LEU A 83 2.82 -10.08 28.36
CA LEU A 83 3.02 -11.37 27.71
C LEU A 83 2.27 -11.50 26.36
N GLU A 84 1.25 -10.69 26.13
CA GLU A 84 0.48 -10.68 24.88
C GLU A 84 1.13 -9.78 23.80
N TYR A 85 1.94 -8.80 24.22
CA TYR A 85 2.49 -7.77 23.34
C TYR A 85 4.00 -7.84 23.16
N LEU A 86 4.73 -8.42 24.12
CA LEU A 86 6.16 -8.65 24.01
C LEU A 86 6.43 -9.69 22.93
N PRO A 87 7.45 -9.49 22.08
CA PRO A 87 7.84 -10.49 21.10
C PRO A 87 8.27 -11.79 21.79
N PRO A 88 7.97 -12.95 21.21
CA PRO A 88 8.44 -14.22 21.75
C PRO A 88 9.97 -14.28 21.78
N TRP A 89 10.53 -14.94 22.79
CA TRP A 89 11.97 -15.29 22.76
C TRP A 89 12.23 -16.42 21.77
N ASP A 90 11.31 -17.39 21.64
CA ASP A 90 11.46 -18.50 20.71
C ASP A 90 11.34 -18.00 19.26
N PRO A 91 12.39 -18.14 18.43
CA PRO A 91 12.35 -17.75 17.03
C PRO A 91 11.26 -18.44 16.22
N LYS A 92 10.86 -19.66 16.61
CA LYS A 92 9.77 -20.38 15.96
C LYS A 92 8.44 -19.67 16.18
N GLU A 93 8.20 -19.12 17.37
CA GLU A 93 6.98 -18.36 17.65
C GLU A 93 7.05 -16.95 17.05
N PHE A 94 8.21 -16.29 17.11
CA PHE A 94 8.42 -14.95 16.54
C PHE A 94 8.16 -14.90 15.02
N SER A 95 8.61 -15.92 14.29
CA SER A 95 8.53 -15.99 12.82
C SER A 95 7.34 -16.82 12.29
N ALA A 96 6.52 -17.42 13.17
CA ALA A 96 5.40 -18.28 12.76
C ALA A 96 4.24 -17.53 12.09
N ARG A 97 4.13 -16.21 12.31
CA ARG A 97 3.02 -15.40 11.79
C ARG A 97 3.51 -14.07 11.25
N TRP A 98 2.70 -13.42 10.42
CA TRP A 98 2.92 -12.02 10.04
C TRP A 98 3.09 -11.18 11.28
N ASN A 99 4.29 -10.63 11.44
CA ASN A 99 4.77 -10.13 12.73
C ASN A 99 5.06 -8.62 12.72
N GLU A 100 4.44 -7.89 11.79
CA GLU A 100 4.57 -6.43 11.68
C GLU A 100 4.21 -5.69 12.99
N ILE A 101 3.34 -6.29 13.80
CA ILE A 101 2.92 -5.81 15.12
C ILE A 101 4.11 -5.46 16.02
N TYR A 102 5.21 -6.20 15.93
CA TYR A 102 6.35 -6.01 16.84
C TYR A 102 7.06 -4.68 16.59
N GLY A 103 7.42 -4.39 15.34
CA GLY A 103 7.98 -3.10 14.98
C GLY A 103 6.99 -1.94 15.14
N ASN A 104 5.72 -2.18 14.78
CA ASN A 104 4.67 -1.16 14.82
C ASN A 104 4.40 -0.65 16.23
N ASN A 105 4.27 -1.54 17.21
CA ASN A 105 3.99 -1.16 18.60
C ASN A 105 5.22 -0.59 19.30
N LEU A 106 6.42 -1.05 18.92
CA LEU A 106 7.67 -0.55 19.49
C LEU A 106 7.88 0.95 19.21
N GLY A 107 7.49 1.45 18.03
CA GLY A 107 7.56 2.88 17.72
C GLY A 107 6.67 3.73 18.63
N ALA A 108 5.44 3.29 18.91
CA ALA A 108 4.53 3.96 19.84
C ALA A 108 5.07 3.92 21.28
N LEU A 109 5.55 2.76 21.74
CA LEU A 109 6.14 2.59 23.07
C LEU A 109 7.38 3.48 23.26
N ALA A 110 8.27 3.53 22.27
CA ALA A 110 9.46 4.38 22.33
C ALA A 110 9.10 5.87 22.41
N MET A 111 8.13 6.33 21.61
CA MET A 111 7.67 7.71 21.67
C MET A 111 7.06 8.05 23.03
N PHE A 112 6.26 7.17 23.61
CA PHE A 112 5.74 7.34 24.96
C PHE A 112 6.87 7.51 25.99
N CYS A 113 7.89 6.65 25.95
CA CYS A 113 9.05 6.75 26.85
C CYS A 113 9.84 8.07 26.69
N VAL A 114 9.85 8.67 25.49
CA VAL A 114 10.45 10.00 25.27
C VAL A 114 9.63 11.09 25.97
N LEU A 115 8.30 11.02 25.86
CA LEU A 115 7.36 12.00 26.41
C LEU A 115 7.19 11.89 27.94
N PHE A 116 7.27 10.68 28.48
CA PHE A 116 7.05 10.36 29.90
C PHE A 116 8.25 9.60 30.50
N PRO A 117 9.43 10.25 30.56
CA PRO A 117 10.68 9.60 30.98
C PRO A 117 10.69 9.12 32.44
N GLU A 118 9.78 9.63 33.27
CA GLU A 118 9.58 9.21 34.66
C GLU A 118 8.94 7.82 34.77
N ASN A 119 8.29 7.32 33.71
CA ASN A 119 7.68 6.00 33.70
C ASN A 119 8.74 4.92 33.42
N MET A 120 9.46 4.55 34.49
CA MET A 120 10.51 3.53 34.42
C MET A 120 9.99 2.14 34.07
N GLU A 121 8.73 1.83 34.36
CA GLU A 121 8.10 0.56 33.99
C GLU A 121 8.01 0.43 32.46
N ALA A 122 7.51 1.47 31.78
CA ALA A 122 7.46 1.52 30.32
C ALA A 122 8.86 1.48 29.68
N ILE A 123 9.84 2.19 30.25
CA ILE A 123 11.23 2.15 29.78
C ILE A 123 11.82 0.74 29.91
N ASN A 124 11.57 0.05 31.03
CA ASN A 124 12.04 -1.32 31.23
C ASN A 124 11.33 -2.30 30.27
N MET A 125 10.02 -2.12 30.04
CA MET A 125 9.30 -2.90 29.02
C MET A 125 9.89 -2.67 27.63
N ALA A 126 10.19 -1.42 27.26
CA ALA A 126 10.78 -1.09 25.96
C ALA A 126 12.16 -1.75 25.78
N LYS A 127 12.98 -1.78 26.84
CA LYS A 127 14.26 -2.50 26.83
C LYS A 127 14.07 -4.01 26.66
N ASP A 128 13.16 -4.65 27.39
CA ASP A 128 12.86 -6.08 27.23
C ASP A 128 12.33 -6.39 25.82
N TYR A 129 11.46 -5.51 25.30
CA TYR A 129 10.94 -5.58 23.93
C TYR A 129 12.06 -5.61 22.90
N MET A 130 12.99 -4.65 23.00
CA MET A 130 14.15 -4.57 22.10
C MET A 130 15.08 -5.77 22.29
N GLU A 131 15.33 -6.22 23.51
CA GLU A 131 16.17 -7.42 23.75
C GLU A 131 15.62 -8.67 23.08
N ARG A 132 14.30 -8.88 23.13
CA ARG A 132 13.62 -10.00 22.47
C ARG A 132 13.75 -9.93 20.96
N MET A 133 13.54 -8.77 20.36
CA MET A 133 13.75 -8.58 18.92
C MET A 133 15.22 -8.77 18.52
N ALA A 134 16.15 -8.26 19.33
CA ALA A 134 17.59 -8.35 19.09
C ALA A 134 18.17 -9.76 19.31
N ALA A 135 17.40 -10.69 19.89
CA ALA A 135 17.77 -12.09 20.02
C ALA A 135 17.35 -12.95 18.83
N GLN A 136 16.53 -12.40 17.92
CA GLN A 136 16.01 -13.17 16.80
C GLN A 136 17.11 -13.43 15.75
N PRO A 137 17.23 -14.67 15.25
CA PRO A 137 18.17 -15.00 14.18
C PRO A 137 17.74 -14.42 12.81
N SER A 138 16.45 -14.14 12.65
CA SER A 138 15.86 -13.53 11.46
C SER A 138 14.58 -12.80 11.85
N TRP A 139 14.30 -11.68 11.19
CA TRP A 139 13.01 -10.97 11.30
C TRP A 139 12.05 -11.29 10.15
N LEU A 140 12.42 -12.21 9.25
CA LEU A 140 11.52 -12.71 8.22
C LEU A 140 10.45 -13.62 8.83
N VAL A 141 9.30 -13.69 8.16
CA VAL A 141 8.25 -14.67 8.46
C VAL A 141 8.64 -15.99 7.80
N LYS A 142 8.52 -17.09 8.53
CA LYS A 142 9.04 -18.41 8.12
C LYS A 142 8.50 -18.87 6.77
N ASP A 143 7.19 -18.69 6.57
CA ASP A 143 6.48 -19.16 5.38
C ASP A 143 6.41 -18.07 4.28
N ALA A 144 7.05 -16.92 4.49
CA ALA A 144 7.24 -15.88 3.48
C ALA A 144 8.72 -15.43 3.41
N PRO A 145 9.67 -16.34 3.13
CA PRO A 145 11.11 -16.04 3.17
C PRO A 145 11.58 -15.09 2.06
N TRP A 146 10.72 -14.81 1.09
CA TRP A 146 10.97 -13.92 -0.04
C TRP A 146 10.34 -12.53 0.16
N ASP A 147 9.53 -12.34 1.20
CA ASP A 147 8.89 -11.07 1.50
C ASP A 147 9.64 -10.34 2.63
N GLU A 148 10.26 -9.21 2.29
CA GLU A 148 11.01 -8.39 3.24
C GLU A 148 10.15 -7.36 3.98
N VAL A 149 8.85 -7.25 3.73
CA VAL A 149 7.98 -6.31 4.45
C VAL A 149 7.96 -6.54 5.98
N PRO A 150 7.88 -7.78 6.50
CA PRO A 150 7.97 -8.02 7.94
C PRO A 150 9.31 -7.59 8.55
N LEU A 151 10.40 -7.80 7.79
CA LEU A 151 11.73 -7.30 8.13
C LEU A 151 11.76 -5.77 8.17
N ALA A 152 11.13 -5.10 7.19
CA ALA A 152 11.06 -3.65 7.12
C ALA A 152 10.33 -3.05 8.33
N HIS A 153 9.20 -3.65 8.72
CA HIS A 153 8.46 -3.25 9.93
C HIS A 153 9.29 -3.39 11.20
N SER A 154 9.92 -4.54 11.38
CA SER A 154 10.81 -4.80 12.52
C SER A 154 11.98 -3.81 12.55
N LEU A 155 12.64 -3.59 11.42
CA LEU A 155 13.79 -2.70 11.29
C LEU A 155 13.44 -1.24 11.55
N VAL A 156 12.39 -0.70 10.92
CA VAL A 156 12.04 0.72 11.09
C VAL A 156 11.59 1.02 12.52
N GLY A 157 10.82 0.13 13.14
CA GLY A 157 10.40 0.27 14.54
C GLY A 157 11.57 0.16 15.52
N PHE A 158 12.46 -0.81 15.30
CA PHE A 158 13.63 -1.04 16.14
C PHE A 158 14.67 0.08 16.01
N ALA A 159 14.96 0.56 14.80
CA ALA A 159 15.87 1.68 14.57
C ALA A 159 15.33 2.99 15.15
N THR A 160 14.01 3.23 15.06
CA THR A 160 13.35 4.38 15.69
C THR A 160 13.45 4.32 17.22
N ALA A 161 13.19 3.15 17.82
CA ALA A 161 13.33 2.98 19.26
C ALA A 161 14.78 3.11 19.74
N TYR A 162 15.75 2.60 18.96
CA TYR A 162 17.17 2.79 19.24
C TYR A 162 17.54 4.28 19.28
N ASP A 163 17.09 5.05 18.28
CA ASP A 163 17.33 6.50 18.23
C ASP A 163 16.71 7.24 19.43
N PHE A 164 15.44 6.95 19.71
CA PHE A 164 14.66 7.63 20.75
C PHE A 164 15.15 7.30 22.16
N LEU A 165 15.54 6.04 22.39
CA LEU A 165 15.89 5.54 23.72
C LEU A 165 17.39 5.44 23.96
N TYR A 166 18.23 5.87 23.01
CA TYR A 166 19.68 5.69 23.04
C TYR A 166 20.31 6.01 24.40
N SER A 167 19.95 7.14 25.02
CA SER A 167 20.49 7.57 26.32
C SER A 167 20.09 6.71 27.52
N TYR A 168 19.03 5.91 27.39
CA TYR A 168 18.55 5.00 28.44
C TYR A 168 19.16 3.60 28.32
N LEU A 169 19.72 3.26 27.16
CA LEU A 169 20.34 1.96 26.91
C LEU A 169 21.71 1.85 27.59
N SER A 170 22.05 0.65 28.07
CA SER A 170 23.41 0.36 28.51
C SER A 170 24.38 0.38 27.33
N LYS A 171 25.68 0.52 27.57
CA LYS A 171 26.68 0.48 26.49
C LYS A 171 26.66 -0.84 25.70
N ILE A 172 26.41 -1.95 26.39
CA ILE A 172 26.28 -3.28 25.77
C ILE A 172 25.05 -3.30 24.83
N GLN A 173 23.93 -2.74 25.28
CA GLN A 173 22.72 -2.62 24.46
C GLN A 173 22.94 -1.70 23.25
N GLN A 174 23.60 -0.57 23.44
CA GLN A 174 23.92 0.37 22.36
C GLN A 174 24.76 -0.29 21.26
N GLU A 175 25.78 -1.07 21.63
CA GLU A 175 26.64 -1.79 20.67
C GLU A 175 25.89 -2.95 20.01
N ARG A 176 25.27 -3.83 20.79
CA ARG A 176 24.55 -5.00 20.27
C ARG A 176 23.39 -4.61 19.35
N PHE A 177 22.56 -3.65 19.76
CA PHE A 177 21.40 -3.25 18.96
C PHE A 177 21.82 -2.56 17.66
N LEU A 178 22.95 -1.84 17.65
CA LEU A 178 23.51 -1.28 16.43
C LEU A 178 23.95 -2.37 15.45
N GLU A 179 24.56 -3.45 15.93
CA GLU A 179 24.92 -4.62 15.10
C GLU A 179 23.69 -5.29 14.50
N VAL A 180 22.59 -5.41 15.27
CA VAL A 180 21.32 -5.93 14.77
C VAL A 180 20.75 -5.05 13.66
N ILE A 181 20.72 -3.72 13.86
CA ILE A 181 20.29 -2.75 12.84
C ILE A 181 21.14 -2.88 11.57
N ALA A 182 22.47 -2.98 11.73
CA ALA A 182 23.40 -3.12 10.61
C ALA A 182 23.15 -4.41 9.81
N ASN A 183 22.93 -5.55 10.48
CA ASN A 183 22.69 -6.83 9.82
C ASN A 183 21.37 -6.83 9.05
N ALA A 184 20.28 -6.36 9.66
CA ALA A 184 18.97 -6.26 9.02
C ALA A 184 18.99 -5.29 7.82
N SER A 185 19.65 -4.14 7.97
CA SER A 185 19.81 -3.16 6.89
C SER A 185 20.68 -3.68 5.74
N GLY A 186 21.78 -4.36 6.06
CA GLY A 186 22.63 -4.99 5.06
C GLY A 186 21.89 -6.05 4.24
N TYR A 187 21.04 -6.85 4.88
CA TYR A 187 20.16 -7.81 4.17
C TYR A 187 19.19 -7.08 3.23
N MET A 188 18.49 -6.05 3.73
CA MET A 188 17.54 -5.25 2.93
C MET A 188 18.22 -4.59 1.72
N TYR A 189 19.44 -4.09 1.89
CA TYR A 189 20.24 -3.52 0.80
C TYR A 189 20.55 -4.56 -0.27
N GLU A 190 20.99 -5.76 0.12
CA GLU A 190 21.32 -6.84 -0.83
C GLU A 190 20.08 -7.33 -1.60
N THR A 191 18.93 -7.49 -0.93
CA THR A 191 17.68 -7.92 -1.58
C THR A 191 17.10 -6.86 -2.51
N SER A 192 17.38 -5.58 -2.30
CA SER A 192 16.97 -4.49 -3.21
C SER A 192 17.44 -4.68 -4.67
N TYR A 193 18.51 -5.43 -4.90
CA TYR A 193 19.01 -5.73 -6.24
C TYR A 193 18.38 -6.97 -6.89
N ARG A 194 17.62 -7.77 -6.12
CA ARG A 194 17.13 -9.10 -6.54
C ARG A 194 15.61 -9.24 -6.48
N ARG A 195 14.90 -8.30 -5.84
CA ARG A 195 13.45 -8.37 -5.58
C ARG A 195 12.67 -7.33 -6.37
N GLY A 196 11.40 -7.63 -6.64
CA GLY A 196 10.48 -6.76 -7.37
C GLY A 196 10.42 -5.35 -6.81
N TRP A 197 10.32 -5.19 -5.48
CA TRP A 197 10.22 -3.88 -4.82
C TRP A 197 11.39 -2.92 -5.13
N GLY A 198 12.56 -3.43 -5.52
CA GLY A 198 13.71 -2.61 -5.92
C GLY A 198 13.56 -1.93 -7.28
N PHE A 199 12.59 -2.34 -8.10
CA PHE A 199 12.37 -1.80 -9.45
C PHE A 199 10.89 -1.70 -9.89
N GLN A 200 9.94 -2.16 -9.06
CA GLN A 200 8.50 -1.98 -9.21
C GLN A 200 8.08 -0.67 -8.53
N TYR A 201 8.10 0.42 -9.29
CA TYR A 201 7.88 1.75 -8.74
C TYR A 201 6.43 1.96 -8.28
N LEU A 202 6.27 2.77 -7.23
CA LEU A 202 4.98 3.19 -6.64
C LEU A 202 4.18 2.10 -5.90
N HIS A 203 4.49 0.82 -6.10
CA HIS A 203 3.91 -0.29 -5.32
C HIS A 203 4.31 -0.20 -3.83
N ASN A 204 3.37 -0.44 -2.92
CA ASN A 204 3.51 -0.24 -1.48
C ASN A 204 4.74 -0.92 -0.81
N HIS A 205 5.23 -2.04 -1.34
CA HIS A 205 6.45 -2.71 -0.80
C HIS A 205 7.70 -1.81 -0.98
N GLN A 206 7.78 -1.06 -2.07
CA GLN A 206 8.96 -0.24 -2.40
C GLN A 206 9.25 0.84 -1.34
N PRO A 207 8.36 1.81 -1.05
CA PRO A 207 8.64 2.84 -0.07
C PRO A 207 8.79 2.24 1.34
N THR A 208 8.08 1.16 1.66
CA THR A 208 8.17 0.48 2.96
C THR A 208 9.57 -0.07 3.23
N ASN A 209 10.10 -0.85 2.28
CA ASN A 209 11.43 -1.44 2.41
C ASN A 209 12.52 -0.37 2.34
N CYS A 210 12.36 0.63 1.46
CA CYS A 210 13.30 1.75 1.32
C CYS A 210 13.43 2.59 2.60
N VAL A 211 12.32 2.90 3.29
CA VAL A 211 12.36 3.70 4.52
C VAL A 211 12.96 2.93 5.68
N ALA A 212 12.71 1.62 5.78
CA ALA A 212 13.37 0.79 6.79
C ALA A 212 14.89 0.79 6.61
N LEU A 213 15.36 0.61 5.35
CA LEU A 213 16.77 0.71 5.02
C LEU A 213 17.33 2.12 5.30
N LEU A 214 16.58 3.18 4.97
CA LEU A 214 16.99 4.56 5.23
C LEU A 214 17.15 4.83 6.73
N ALA A 215 16.20 4.40 7.56
CA ALA A 215 16.26 4.57 9.01
C ALA A 215 17.48 3.87 9.61
N GLY A 216 17.74 2.62 9.22
CA GLY A 216 18.93 1.89 9.63
C GLY A 216 20.23 2.56 9.16
N SER A 217 20.24 3.04 7.91
CA SER A 217 21.37 3.77 7.32
C SER A 217 21.68 5.07 8.07
N LEU A 218 20.67 5.87 8.41
CA LEU A 218 20.84 7.13 9.17
C LEU A 218 21.39 6.87 10.57
N VAL A 219 20.92 5.82 11.26
CA VAL A 219 21.45 5.41 12.57
C VAL A 219 22.94 5.03 12.47
N LEU A 220 23.31 4.23 11.48
CA LEU A 220 24.72 3.85 11.25
C LEU A 220 25.60 5.05 10.85
N MET A 221 25.08 5.91 9.97
CA MET A 221 25.73 7.16 9.56
C MET A 221 26.07 8.01 10.78
N ASN A 222 25.11 8.19 11.69
CA ASN A 222 25.29 8.97 12.93
C ASN A 222 26.31 8.34 13.91
N GLN A 223 26.45 7.01 13.88
CA GLN A 223 27.49 6.26 14.64
C GLN A 223 28.84 6.16 13.91
N GLY A 224 28.98 6.79 12.73
CA GLY A 224 30.23 6.88 11.98
C GLY A 224 30.56 5.66 11.11
N TYR A 225 29.61 4.76 10.87
CA TYR A 225 29.72 3.64 9.92
C TYR A 225 29.41 4.13 8.50
N LEU A 226 30.25 5.06 8.02
CA LEU A 226 29.96 5.87 6.83
C LEU A 226 30.03 5.07 5.53
N GLN A 227 30.77 3.96 5.47
CA GLN A 227 30.95 3.20 4.24
C GLN A 227 29.69 2.42 3.85
N GLU A 228 29.16 1.61 4.76
CA GLU A 228 27.91 0.89 4.56
C GLU A 228 26.74 1.85 4.38
N ALA A 229 26.61 2.84 5.28
CA ALA A 229 25.52 3.81 5.23
C ALA A 229 25.52 4.64 3.93
N TYR A 230 26.68 4.95 3.35
CA TYR A 230 26.73 5.68 2.08
C TYR A 230 26.11 4.88 0.94
N LEU A 231 26.47 3.59 0.82
CA LEU A 231 25.94 2.70 -0.22
C LEU A 231 24.43 2.49 -0.06
N TRP A 232 23.98 2.28 1.17
CA TRP A 232 22.56 2.05 1.45
C TRP A 232 21.74 3.30 1.17
N THR A 233 22.19 4.47 1.64
CA THR A 233 21.55 5.76 1.36
C THR A 233 21.45 6.01 -0.14
N LYS A 234 22.55 5.84 -0.87
CA LYS A 234 22.58 6.03 -2.33
C LYS A 234 21.56 5.15 -3.05
N GLN A 235 21.47 3.87 -2.68
CA GLN A 235 20.52 2.93 -3.28
C GLN A 235 19.07 3.29 -2.97
N VAL A 236 18.76 3.65 -1.72
CA VAL A 236 17.42 4.13 -1.33
C VAL A 236 17.04 5.37 -2.16
N LEU A 237 17.91 6.38 -2.20
CA LEU A 237 17.66 7.61 -2.96
C LEU A 237 17.48 7.29 -4.45
N ALA A 238 18.31 6.40 -5.03
CA ALA A 238 18.20 6.04 -6.45
C ALA A 238 16.88 5.35 -6.81
N ILE A 239 16.27 4.60 -5.90
CA ILE A 239 14.97 3.96 -6.09
C ILE A 239 13.83 4.98 -5.89
N MET A 240 13.84 5.66 -4.75
CA MET A 240 12.74 6.54 -4.32
C MET A 240 12.64 7.82 -5.17
N GLU A 241 13.76 8.41 -5.57
CA GLU A 241 13.76 9.63 -6.40
C GLU A 241 13.19 9.35 -7.80
N LYS A 242 13.42 8.15 -8.36
CA LYS A 242 12.76 7.73 -9.60
C LYS A 242 11.25 7.61 -9.40
N ALA A 243 10.83 6.96 -8.31
CA ALA A 243 9.42 6.81 -7.97
C ALA A 243 8.74 8.18 -7.84
N ILE A 244 9.37 9.14 -7.14
CA ILE A 244 8.86 10.51 -7.01
C ILE A 244 8.74 11.20 -8.36
N VAL A 245 9.73 11.07 -9.25
CA VAL A 245 9.62 11.65 -10.60
C VAL A 245 8.45 11.06 -11.39
N LEU A 246 8.26 9.73 -11.36
CA LEU A 246 7.13 9.07 -12.03
C LEU A 246 5.79 9.50 -11.43
N LEU A 247 5.74 9.71 -10.11
CA LEU A 247 4.54 10.15 -9.38
C LEU A 247 4.06 11.54 -9.82
N GLN A 248 4.90 12.36 -10.46
CA GLN A 248 4.49 13.66 -11.01
C GLN A 248 3.39 13.54 -12.08
N GLU A 249 3.27 12.38 -12.74
CA GLU A 249 2.25 12.15 -13.76
C GLU A 249 0.88 11.77 -13.18
N VAL A 250 0.83 11.42 -11.89
CA VAL A 250 -0.42 11.19 -11.19
C VAL A 250 -0.96 12.54 -10.73
N THR A 251 -1.88 13.10 -11.51
CA THR A 251 -2.30 14.50 -11.37
C THR A 251 -3.44 14.73 -10.38
N ASP A 252 -4.11 13.67 -9.92
CA ASP A 252 -5.29 13.72 -9.06
C ASP A 252 -4.99 13.39 -7.58
N GLY A 253 -3.72 13.14 -7.25
CA GLY A 253 -3.29 12.81 -5.88
C GLY A 253 -3.62 11.38 -5.43
N SER A 254 -4.19 10.55 -6.31
CA SER A 254 -4.57 9.17 -6.01
C SER A 254 -3.39 8.20 -5.97
N LEU A 255 -3.65 6.96 -5.56
CA LEU A 255 -2.76 5.81 -5.77
C LEU A 255 -3.61 4.65 -6.29
N TYR A 256 -3.10 3.97 -7.33
CA TYR A 256 -3.87 2.95 -8.07
C TYR A 256 -4.28 1.74 -7.21
N GLU A 257 -3.51 1.42 -6.16
CA GLU A 257 -3.78 0.32 -5.22
C GLU A 257 -4.96 0.58 -4.27
N GLY A 258 -5.65 1.72 -4.42
CA GLY A 258 -6.79 2.08 -3.58
C GLY A 258 -6.40 2.73 -2.25
N VAL A 259 -7.40 3.07 -1.44
CA VAL A 259 -7.22 3.94 -0.28
C VAL A 259 -6.48 3.23 0.86
N ALA A 260 -6.75 1.94 1.09
CA ALA A 260 -6.10 1.18 2.14
C ALA A 260 -4.60 1.00 1.86
N TYR A 261 -4.21 0.45 0.70
CA TYR A 261 -2.80 0.36 0.32
C TYR A 261 -2.16 1.72 0.05
N GLY A 262 -2.93 2.70 -0.43
CA GLY A 262 -2.47 4.08 -0.52
C GLY A 262 -2.03 4.65 0.83
N SER A 263 -2.75 4.34 1.91
CA SER A 263 -2.32 4.69 3.28
C SER A 263 -1.03 3.98 3.72
N TYR A 264 -0.81 2.75 3.24
CA TYR A 264 0.41 1.98 3.44
C TYR A 264 1.60 2.64 2.74
N THR A 265 1.47 2.96 1.45
CA THR A 265 2.47 3.65 0.64
C THR A 265 2.82 5.01 1.25
N THR A 266 1.82 5.81 1.62
CA THR A 266 2.03 7.18 2.14
C THR A 266 2.58 7.25 3.55
N ARG A 267 2.35 6.24 4.40
CA ARG A 267 3.06 6.11 5.68
C ARG A 267 4.57 6.20 5.48
N SER A 268 5.10 5.48 4.49
CA SER A 268 6.53 5.40 4.23
C SER A 268 6.99 6.57 3.34
N LEU A 269 6.24 6.91 2.29
CA LEU A 269 6.59 8.04 1.42
C LEU A 269 6.71 9.36 2.19
N PHE A 270 5.85 9.63 3.18
CA PHE A 270 5.93 10.86 3.96
C PHE A 270 7.09 10.85 4.96
N GLN A 271 7.43 9.69 5.53
CA GLN A 271 8.66 9.53 6.31
C GLN A 271 9.88 9.80 5.42
N TYR A 272 9.91 9.27 4.20
CA TYR A 272 10.98 9.53 3.23
C TYR A 272 11.14 11.03 2.97
N ILE A 273 10.07 11.71 2.53
CA ILE A 273 10.06 13.15 2.24
C ILE A 273 10.57 13.97 3.44
N PHE A 274 10.12 13.65 4.65
CA PHE A 274 10.56 14.32 5.87
C PHE A 274 12.05 14.09 6.15
N LEU A 275 12.49 12.83 6.14
CA LEU A 275 13.84 12.43 6.54
C LEU A 275 14.89 12.93 5.54
N VAL A 276 14.62 12.85 4.22
CA VAL A 276 15.60 13.31 3.22
C VAL A 276 15.71 14.84 3.18
N GLN A 277 14.64 15.59 3.45
CA GLN A 277 14.76 17.03 3.66
C GLN A 277 15.58 17.34 4.91
N ARG A 278 15.23 16.72 6.04
CA ARG A 278 15.90 16.99 7.32
C ARG A 278 17.39 16.67 7.29
N HIS A 279 17.79 15.54 6.70
CA HIS A 279 19.15 15.02 6.78
C HIS A 279 20.00 15.30 5.56
N PHE A 280 19.40 15.58 4.40
CA PHE A 280 20.14 15.78 3.16
C PHE A 280 19.72 17.04 2.38
N ASP A 281 18.75 17.82 2.87
CA ASP A 281 18.24 19.00 2.16
C ASP A 281 17.70 18.67 0.75
N ILE A 282 17.01 17.53 0.64
CA ILE A 282 16.29 17.13 -0.58
C ILE A 282 14.81 17.42 -0.39
N ASN A 283 14.28 18.42 -1.11
CA ASN A 283 12.95 18.96 -0.89
C ASN A 283 11.90 18.43 -1.87
N HIS A 284 10.85 17.79 -1.34
CA HIS A 284 9.71 17.27 -2.11
C HIS A 284 8.35 17.85 -1.68
N PHE A 285 8.31 18.84 -0.80
CA PHE A 285 7.04 19.35 -0.23
C PHE A 285 6.18 20.12 -1.25
N SER A 286 6.79 20.61 -2.33
CA SER A 286 6.07 21.28 -3.42
C SER A 286 5.58 20.33 -4.51
N HIS A 287 5.74 19.02 -4.35
CA HIS A 287 5.42 18.02 -5.37
C HIS A 287 3.93 18.10 -5.80
N PRO A 288 3.62 18.10 -7.12
CA PRO A 288 2.26 18.33 -7.61
C PRO A 288 1.25 17.30 -7.08
N TRP A 289 1.60 16.01 -7.10
CA TRP A 289 0.76 14.95 -6.54
C TRP A 289 0.48 15.16 -5.04
N LEU A 290 1.47 15.62 -4.26
CA LEU A 290 1.33 15.79 -2.81
C LEU A 290 0.29 16.87 -2.47
N LYS A 291 0.22 17.93 -3.28
CA LYS A 291 -0.79 19.00 -3.14
C LYS A 291 -2.21 18.50 -3.40
N GLN A 292 -2.37 17.47 -4.23
CA GLN A 292 -3.67 16.89 -4.56
C GLN A 292 -4.05 15.74 -3.62
N HIS A 293 -3.09 15.15 -2.90
CA HIS A 293 -3.33 13.94 -2.09
C HIS A 293 -4.38 14.11 -0.98
N PHE A 294 -4.64 15.34 -0.51
CA PHE A 294 -5.77 15.59 0.39
C PHE A 294 -7.12 15.19 -0.23
N ALA A 295 -7.32 15.41 -1.52
CA ALA A 295 -8.52 15.01 -2.23
C ALA A 295 -8.72 13.49 -2.18
N PHE A 296 -7.64 12.71 -2.31
CA PHE A 296 -7.72 11.25 -2.23
C PHE A 296 -8.26 10.76 -0.88
N MET A 297 -7.86 11.39 0.24
CA MET A 297 -8.37 11.04 1.57
C MET A 297 -9.76 11.62 1.85
N TYR A 298 -10.02 12.85 1.40
CA TYR A 298 -11.27 13.57 1.69
C TYR A 298 -12.45 13.11 0.81
N ARG A 299 -12.20 12.75 -0.45
CA ARG A 299 -13.25 12.39 -1.41
C ARG A 299 -13.59 10.90 -1.44
N THR A 300 -12.84 10.07 -0.73
CA THR A 300 -13.07 8.62 -0.69
C THR A 300 -13.63 8.13 0.64
N VAL A 301 -13.74 9.00 1.64
CA VAL A 301 -14.36 8.65 2.94
C VAL A 301 -15.89 8.75 2.84
N LEU A 302 -16.57 7.72 3.32
CA LEU A 302 -18.03 7.64 3.35
C LEU A 302 -18.62 8.54 4.45
N PRO A 303 -19.91 8.87 4.37
CA PRO A 303 -20.62 9.56 5.43
C PRO A 303 -20.41 8.90 6.81
N GLY A 304 -20.15 9.71 7.83
CA GLY A 304 -19.84 9.24 9.17
C GLY A 304 -18.36 8.96 9.45
N PHE A 305 -17.46 9.14 8.47
CA PHE A 305 -16.00 9.12 8.66
C PHE A 305 -15.39 7.80 9.16
N GLN A 306 -16.10 6.68 8.98
CA GLN A 306 -15.68 5.35 9.44
C GLN A 306 -15.12 4.45 8.34
N ARG A 307 -15.67 4.54 7.14
CA ARG A 307 -15.36 3.69 5.99
C ARG A 307 -14.82 4.51 4.83
N THR A 308 -14.07 3.86 3.96
CA THR A 308 -13.67 4.41 2.66
C THR A 308 -14.37 3.65 1.54
N VAL A 309 -14.21 4.11 0.30
CA VAL A 309 -14.79 3.49 -0.90
C VAL A 309 -14.41 2.02 -1.07
N ALA A 310 -13.26 1.60 -0.50
CA ALA A 310 -12.78 0.22 -0.43
C ALA A 310 -12.58 -0.50 -1.78
N ILE A 311 -12.30 0.26 -2.84
CA ILE A 311 -11.86 -0.25 -4.15
C ILE A 311 -10.50 -0.93 -4.02
N ALA A 312 -10.27 -1.98 -4.83
CA ALA A 312 -9.08 -2.83 -4.85
C ALA A 312 -8.92 -3.65 -3.55
N ASP A 313 -7.78 -4.33 -3.37
CA ASP A 313 -7.50 -5.03 -2.11
C ASP A 313 -7.50 -4.05 -0.94
N SER A 314 -8.55 -4.10 -0.13
CA SER A 314 -8.79 -3.10 0.90
C SER A 314 -9.32 -3.72 2.18
N ASN A 315 -9.08 -3.05 3.30
CA ASN A 315 -9.96 -3.18 4.46
C ASN A 315 -11.18 -2.25 4.31
N TYR A 316 -11.96 -2.10 5.37
CA TYR A 316 -13.10 -1.17 5.37
C TYR A 316 -12.71 0.31 5.25
N ASN A 317 -11.43 0.66 5.47
CA ASN A 317 -10.99 2.06 5.56
C ASN A 317 -9.53 2.31 5.13
N TRP A 318 -8.58 2.28 6.08
CA TRP A 318 -7.15 2.53 5.89
C TRP A 318 -6.33 1.45 6.63
N PHE A 319 -5.22 0.99 6.07
CA PHE A 319 -4.30 0.11 6.80
C PHE A 319 -3.49 0.86 7.85
N TYR A 320 -3.05 2.09 7.54
CA TYR A 320 -2.19 2.88 8.42
C TYR A 320 -2.67 4.32 8.58
N GLY A 321 -2.79 4.80 9.82
CA GLY A 321 -3.29 6.14 10.12
C GLY A 321 -4.81 6.25 9.89
N PRO A 322 -5.32 7.20 9.07
CA PRO A 322 -4.56 8.13 8.22
C PRO A 322 -4.25 9.47 8.92
N GLU A 323 -4.49 9.60 10.23
CA GLU A 323 -4.32 10.88 10.95
C GLU A 323 -2.91 11.43 10.81
N SER A 324 -1.89 10.57 10.90
CA SER A 324 -0.48 10.95 10.71
C SER A 324 -0.24 11.58 9.34
N GLN A 325 -0.76 10.98 8.28
CA GLN A 325 -0.65 11.50 6.91
C GLN A 325 -1.42 12.82 6.75
N LEU A 326 -2.59 12.95 7.37
CA LEU A 326 -3.41 14.17 7.28
C LEU A 326 -2.79 15.36 8.00
N VAL A 327 -2.25 15.16 9.20
CA VAL A 327 -1.56 16.25 9.92
C VAL A 327 -0.22 16.60 9.27
N PHE A 328 0.45 15.63 8.63
CA PHE A 328 1.61 15.89 7.77
C PHE A 328 1.25 16.79 6.59
N LEU A 329 0.17 16.48 5.85
CA LEU A 329 -0.31 17.33 4.77
C LEU A 329 -0.66 18.73 5.27
N ASP A 330 -1.30 18.86 6.43
CA ASP A 330 -1.67 20.17 6.95
C ASP A 330 -0.43 21.00 7.32
N LYS A 331 0.50 20.41 8.09
CA LYS A 331 1.71 21.10 8.53
C LYS A 331 2.62 21.49 7.37
N PHE A 332 2.79 20.62 6.37
CA PHE A 332 3.83 20.83 5.36
C PHE A 332 3.32 21.21 3.97
N VAL A 333 2.01 21.16 3.72
CA VAL A 333 1.44 21.34 2.37
C VAL A 333 0.26 22.31 2.35
N LEU A 334 -0.82 22.02 3.08
CA LEU A 334 -2.08 22.77 3.02
C LEU A 334 -2.05 24.03 3.88
N ARG A 335 -1.55 23.90 5.10
CA ARG A 335 -1.42 24.97 6.12
C ARG A 335 -2.71 25.74 6.36
N ASN A 336 -3.84 25.05 6.39
CA ASN A 336 -5.16 25.68 6.46
C ASN A 336 -6.10 25.07 7.52
N GLY A 337 -5.69 24.00 8.20
CA GLY A 337 -6.48 23.36 9.25
C GLY A 337 -7.37 22.21 8.79
N SER A 338 -7.49 21.97 7.48
CA SER A 338 -8.37 20.94 6.91
C SER A 338 -7.85 19.53 7.09
N GLY A 339 -6.52 19.34 7.09
CA GLY A 339 -5.92 18.04 7.40
C GLY A 339 -6.12 17.67 8.86
N ASN A 340 -5.87 18.61 9.77
CA ASN A 340 -6.12 18.48 11.21
C ASN A 340 -7.60 18.18 11.49
N TRP A 341 -8.51 18.88 10.80
CA TRP A 341 -9.94 18.65 10.94
C TRP A 341 -10.36 17.25 10.50
N LEU A 342 -9.90 16.78 9.34
CA LEU A 342 -10.26 15.45 8.86
C LEU A 342 -9.68 14.35 9.77
N ALA A 343 -8.44 14.52 10.24
CA ALA A 343 -7.84 13.62 11.22
C ALA A 343 -8.67 13.53 12.50
N GLU A 344 -9.18 14.67 12.98
CA GLU A 344 -10.06 14.74 14.14
C GLU A 344 -11.41 14.05 13.90
N GLN A 345 -12.06 14.26 12.74
CA GLN A 345 -13.31 13.58 12.41
C GLN A 345 -13.14 12.06 12.41
N ILE A 346 -12.09 11.56 11.75
CA ILE A 346 -11.86 10.12 11.66
C ILE A 346 -11.51 9.54 13.04
N ARG A 347 -10.67 10.22 13.83
CA ARG A 347 -10.27 9.77 15.16
C ARG A 347 -11.48 9.66 16.09
N ARG A 348 -12.38 10.66 16.08
CA ARG A 348 -13.58 10.69 16.92
C ARG A 348 -14.61 9.62 16.55
N ASN A 349 -14.70 9.26 15.27
CA ASN A 349 -15.69 8.32 14.77
C ASN A 349 -15.16 6.89 14.62
N ARG A 350 -13.90 6.62 14.96
CA ARG A 350 -13.27 5.31 14.75
C ARG A 350 -14.01 4.19 15.46
N VAL A 351 -14.24 3.09 14.74
CA VAL A 351 -14.93 1.90 15.28
C VAL A 351 -14.06 1.23 16.34
N VAL A 352 -14.66 0.92 17.50
CA VAL A 352 -13.97 0.29 18.64
C VAL A 352 -14.01 -1.24 18.54
N GLU A 353 -15.14 -1.80 18.09
CA GLU A 353 -15.34 -3.24 17.91
C GLU A 353 -16.25 -3.50 16.68
N GLY A 354 -15.97 -4.58 15.95
CA GLY A 354 -16.71 -4.99 14.75
C GLY A 354 -16.11 -4.50 13.42
N PRO A 355 -16.87 -4.58 12.31
CA PRO A 355 -16.41 -4.19 10.97
C PRO A 355 -15.81 -2.77 10.94
N GLY A 356 -14.59 -2.65 10.42
CA GLY A 356 -13.84 -1.39 10.38
C GLY A 356 -12.97 -1.07 11.59
N THR A 357 -12.94 -1.95 12.60
CA THR A 357 -11.96 -1.86 13.70
C THR A 357 -10.54 -2.02 13.14
N PRO A 358 -9.62 -1.08 13.41
CA PRO A 358 -8.22 -1.22 12.99
C PRO A 358 -7.58 -2.46 13.60
N SER A 359 -6.83 -3.22 12.79
CA SER A 359 -6.21 -4.48 13.23
C SER A 359 -5.21 -4.26 14.37
N LYS A 360 -5.04 -5.28 15.21
CA LYS A 360 -4.12 -5.22 16.37
C LYS A 360 -2.68 -4.92 15.94
N GLY A 361 -2.26 -5.44 14.78
CA GLY A 361 -0.93 -5.23 14.22
C GLY A 361 -0.65 -3.83 13.70
N GLN A 362 -1.67 -3.04 13.33
CA GLN A 362 -1.51 -1.80 12.57
C GLN A 362 -1.93 -0.55 13.34
N ARG A 363 -2.91 -0.68 14.24
CA ARG A 363 -3.65 0.44 14.88
C ARG A 363 -2.81 1.50 15.62
N TRP A 364 -1.60 1.16 16.06
CA TRP A 364 -0.71 2.08 16.80
C TRP A 364 0.54 2.50 16.03
N CYS A 365 0.74 1.95 14.82
CA CYS A 365 1.96 2.10 14.06
C CYS A 365 2.39 3.56 13.84
N THR A 366 1.43 4.44 13.52
CA THR A 366 1.70 5.83 13.10
C THR A 366 1.45 6.87 14.20
N LEU A 367 1.15 6.46 15.44
CA LEU A 367 0.87 7.42 16.54
C LEU A 367 2.06 8.33 16.84
N HIS A 368 3.28 7.82 16.72
CA HIS A 368 4.49 8.60 16.98
C HIS A 368 4.72 9.69 15.91
N THR A 369 4.51 9.39 14.64
CA THR A 369 4.60 10.38 13.56
C THR A 369 3.42 11.34 13.56
N GLU A 370 2.20 10.89 13.91
CA GLU A 370 1.05 11.77 14.13
C GLU A 370 1.37 12.83 15.18
N PHE A 371 1.96 12.43 16.31
CA PHE A 371 2.39 13.36 17.35
C PHE A 371 3.44 14.36 16.84
N LEU A 372 4.46 13.90 16.12
CA LEU A 372 5.57 14.74 15.66
C LEU A 372 5.18 15.71 14.54
N TRP A 373 4.23 15.31 13.70
CA TRP A 373 3.80 16.08 12.53
C TRP A 373 2.54 16.90 12.74
N TYR A 374 1.88 16.79 13.89
CA TYR A 374 0.82 17.73 14.24
C TYR A 374 1.37 19.15 14.40
N ASP A 375 0.60 20.13 13.96
CA ASP A 375 0.84 21.55 14.18
C ASP A 375 -0.41 22.17 14.80
N ALA A 376 -0.34 22.41 16.11
CA ALA A 376 -1.44 22.96 16.88
C ALA A 376 -1.72 24.45 16.60
N SER A 377 -0.83 25.15 15.89
CA SER A 377 -1.10 26.52 15.44
C SER A 377 -2.15 26.56 14.33
N LEU A 378 -2.30 25.46 13.58
CA LEU A 378 -3.33 25.27 12.58
C LEU A 378 -4.59 24.71 13.24
N ARG A 379 -5.56 25.61 13.52
CA ARG A 379 -6.84 25.21 14.09
C ARG A 379 -7.55 24.22 13.18
N SER A 380 -8.26 23.26 13.76
CA SER A 380 -9.16 22.35 13.03
C SER A 380 -10.25 23.14 12.31
N VAL A 381 -10.18 23.21 10.98
CA VAL A 381 -11.12 23.94 10.12
C VAL A 381 -11.60 23.04 8.98
N PRO A 382 -12.91 22.77 8.84
CA PRO A 382 -13.41 21.96 7.73
C PRO A 382 -13.10 22.61 6.37
N PRO A 383 -12.94 21.82 5.30
CA PRO A 383 -12.96 22.35 3.94
C PRO A 383 -14.22 23.19 3.68
N PRO A 384 -14.14 24.26 2.88
CA PRO A 384 -15.27 25.17 2.66
C PRO A 384 -16.55 24.53 2.11
N ASP A 385 -16.44 23.36 1.47
CA ASP A 385 -17.54 22.61 0.89
C ASP A 385 -18.05 21.46 1.77
N TYR A 386 -17.55 21.32 3.00
CA TYR A 386 -18.06 20.34 3.95
C TYR A 386 -19.57 20.50 4.20
N GLY A 387 -20.28 19.37 4.28
CA GLY A 387 -21.73 19.33 4.46
C GLY A 387 -22.53 19.53 3.17
N VAL A 388 -21.86 19.82 2.05
CA VAL A 388 -22.49 19.88 0.72
C VAL A 388 -22.05 18.66 -0.08
N PRO A 389 -22.98 17.82 -0.59
CA PRO A 389 -22.63 16.73 -1.48
C PRO A 389 -21.93 17.27 -2.72
N LYS A 390 -20.73 16.75 -3.02
CA LYS A 390 -19.91 17.17 -4.16
C LYS A 390 -19.50 15.98 -4.99
N LEU A 391 -19.56 16.14 -6.31
CA LEU A 391 -19.00 15.21 -7.27
C LEU A 391 -17.51 15.50 -7.45
N HIS A 392 -16.69 14.46 -7.41
CA HIS A 392 -15.26 14.52 -7.67
C HIS A 392 -14.86 13.38 -8.59
N TYR A 393 -14.02 13.67 -9.58
CA TYR A 393 -13.48 12.68 -10.50
C TYR A 393 -11.95 12.67 -10.37
N PHE A 394 -11.41 11.49 -10.09
CA PHE A 394 -10.00 11.18 -10.10
C PHE A 394 -9.60 10.73 -11.50
N GLU A 395 -9.04 11.63 -12.31
CA GLU A 395 -8.79 11.38 -13.73
C GLU A 395 -7.63 10.43 -14.02
N ASP A 396 -6.73 10.23 -13.07
CA ASP A 396 -5.68 9.22 -13.17
C ASP A 396 -6.21 7.86 -12.72
N TRP A 397 -6.88 7.82 -11.56
CA TRP A 397 -7.43 6.59 -11.01
C TRP A 397 -8.60 6.02 -11.83
N GLY A 398 -9.38 6.89 -12.47
CA GLY A 398 -10.60 6.54 -13.19
C GLY A 398 -11.80 6.30 -12.25
N VAL A 399 -11.86 7.03 -11.14
CA VAL A 399 -12.92 6.89 -10.12
C VAL A 399 -13.70 8.19 -9.96
N VAL A 400 -15.03 8.08 -9.98
CA VAL A 400 -15.96 9.16 -9.60
C VAL A 400 -16.49 8.88 -8.20
N THR A 401 -16.59 9.92 -7.39
CA THR A 401 -17.25 9.89 -6.07
C THR A 401 -18.23 11.05 -5.96
N TYR A 402 -19.31 10.85 -5.20
CA TYR A 402 -20.29 11.87 -4.88
C TYR A 402 -20.74 11.73 -3.42
N GLY A 403 -20.77 12.84 -2.68
CA GLY A 403 -21.26 12.86 -1.31
C GLY A 403 -20.30 12.28 -0.26
N SER A 404 -19.00 12.34 -0.54
CA SER A 404 -17.93 11.99 0.40
C SER A 404 -17.87 12.94 1.60
N ALA A 405 -17.34 12.45 2.73
CA ALA A 405 -17.04 13.25 3.93
C ALA A 405 -18.24 14.06 4.47
N LEU A 406 -19.44 13.48 4.38
CA LEU A 406 -20.66 14.04 4.98
C LEU A 406 -20.89 13.46 6.39
N PRO A 407 -21.70 14.13 7.23
CA PRO A 407 -22.34 13.46 8.36
C PRO A 407 -23.19 12.27 7.90
N ALA A 408 -23.28 11.22 8.73
CA ALA A 408 -24.20 10.11 8.49
C ALA A 408 -25.63 10.52 8.88
N GLU A 409 -26.39 11.03 7.92
CA GLU A 409 -27.75 11.54 8.09
C GLU A 409 -28.64 11.09 6.93
N ILE A 410 -29.96 11.13 7.13
CA ILE A 410 -30.95 10.87 6.08
C ILE A 410 -30.71 11.85 4.90
N ASN A 411 -30.83 11.34 3.68
CA ASN A 411 -30.60 12.10 2.43
C ASN A 411 -29.17 12.65 2.29
N ARG A 412 -28.18 12.05 2.97
CA ARG A 412 -26.74 12.30 2.74
C ARG A 412 -26.11 11.06 2.10
N PRO A 413 -26.19 10.93 0.76
CA PRO A 413 -25.76 9.73 0.07
C PRO A 413 -24.27 9.73 -0.17
N PHE A 414 -23.73 8.54 -0.35
CA PHE A 414 -22.46 8.34 -1.05
C PHE A 414 -22.69 7.49 -2.28
N LEU A 415 -22.08 7.88 -3.39
CA LEU A 415 -22.06 7.12 -4.64
C LEU A 415 -20.63 7.11 -5.16
N SER A 416 -20.15 5.94 -5.61
CA SER A 416 -18.90 5.85 -6.34
C SER A 416 -19.03 5.04 -7.62
N PHE A 417 -18.14 5.26 -8.57
CA PHE A 417 -18.08 4.54 -9.84
C PHE A 417 -16.63 4.43 -10.30
N LYS A 418 -16.15 3.24 -10.66
CA LYS A 418 -14.81 3.02 -11.23
C LYS A 418 -14.91 2.57 -12.67
N SER A 419 -14.19 3.23 -13.57
CA SER A 419 -13.93 2.75 -14.93
C SER A 419 -12.69 3.47 -15.46
N GLY A 420 -11.53 2.83 -15.30
CA GLY A 420 -10.22 3.44 -15.49
C GLY A 420 -9.20 2.51 -16.12
N LYS A 421 -8.00 3.03 -16.35
CA LYS A 421 -6.88 2.24 -16.86
C LYS A 421 -6.23 1.43 -15.74
N LEU A 422 -5.84 0.19 -16.04
CA LEU A 422 -5.03 -0.61 -15.13
C LEU A 422 -3.76 0.15 -14.71
N GLY A 423 -3.45 0.18 -13.41
CA GLY A 423 -2.37 0.95 -12.80
C GLY A 423 -2.64 2.45 -12.68
N GLY A 424 -3.83 2.93 -13.07
CA GLY A 424 -4.08 4.35 -13.29
C GLY A 424 -3.49 4.85 -14.61
N ARG A 425 -4.01 5.98 -15.09
CA ARG A 425 -3.64 6.57 -16.38
C ARG A 425 -2.13 6.81 -16.49
N ALA A 426 -1.46 7.30 -15.44
CA ALA A 426 -0.03 7.57 -15.47
C ALA A 426 0.79 6.32 -15.77
N ILE A 427 0.63 5.26 -14.98
CA ILE A 427 1.38 4.00 -15.15
C ILE A 427 1.04 3.37 -16.50
N TYR A 428 -0.24 3.29 -16.85
CA TYR A 428 -0.68 2.73 -18.12
C TYR A 428 -0.03 3.48 -19.30
N ASP A 429 -0.11 4.81 -19.32
CA ASP A 429 0.46 5.61 -20.41
C ASP A 429 2.00 5.53 -20.43
N ILE A 430 2.67 5.47 -19.28
CA ILE A 430 4.13 5.27 -19.20
C ILE A 430 4.53 3.95 -19.86
N VAL A 431 3.83 2.87 -19.55
CA VAL A 431 4.08 1.54 -20.13
C VAL A 431 3.78 1.53 -21.63
N HIS A 432 2.57 1.93 -22.03
CA HIS A 432 2.09 1.77 -23.41
C HIS A 432 2.69 2.79 -24.38
N LYS A 433 3.10 3.98 -23.89
CA LYS A 433 3.79 4.99 -24.70
C LYS A 433 5.32 4.92 -24.57
N ASN A 434 5.83 3.95 -23.81
CA ASN A 434 7.26 3.72 -23.61
C ASN A 434 7.99 4.99 -23.14
N LYS A 435 7.45 5.63 -22.09
CA LYS A 435 8.03 6.80 -21.43
C LYS A 435 9.13 6.36 -20.44
N TYR A 436 10.08 7.24 -20.13
CA TYR A 436 11.19 6.99 -19.20
C TYR A 436 12.02 5.75 -19.57
N LYS A 437 12.39 5.63 -20.86
CA LYS A 437 12.99 4.40 -21.45
C LYS A 437 14.24 3.90 -20.74
N GLU A 438 14.98 4.79 -20.09
CA GLU A 438 16.18 4.49 -19.33
C GLU A 438 15.87 3.75 -18.03
N TRP A 439 14.64 3.89 -17.50
CA TRP A 439 14.21 3.30 -16.23
C TRP A 439 13.15 2.21 -16.40
N ILE A 440 12.26 2.34 -17.38
CA ILE A 440 11.04 1.53 -17.53
C ILE A 440 11.13 0.59 -18.72
N LYS A 441 10.82 -0.68 -18.48
CA LYS A 441 10.78 -1.77 -19.45
C LYS A 441 9.44 -2.49 -19.38
N GLY A 442 8.38 -1.73 -19.64
CA GLY A 442 6.99 -2.19 -19.58
C GLY A 442 6.53 -2.53 -18.16
N TRP A 443 5.53 -3.43 -18.06
CA TRP A 443 4.91 -3.85 -16.79
C TRP A 443 5.87 -4.47 -15.78
N ARG A 444 7.09 -4.88 -16.18
CA ARG A 444 8.12 -5.37 -15.24
C ARG A 444 8.43 -4.35 -14.13
N ASN A 445 8.27 -3.06 -14.41
CA ASN A 445 8.62 -1.97 -13.49
C ASN A 445 7.44 -1.44 -12.67
N PHE A 446 6.29 -2.10 -12.71
CA PHE A 446 5.10 -1.77 -11.91
C PHE A 446 4.46 -3.06 -11.40
N ASN A 447 3.56 -2.96 -10.42
CA ASN A 447 2.84 -4.12 -9.90
C ASN A 447 1.37 -3.77 -9.64
N ALA A 448 0.48 -4.18 -10.55
CA ALA A 448 -0.96 -3.94 -10.43
C ALA A 448 -1.72 -5.11 -9.78
N GLY A 449 -1.01 -5.97 -9.04
CA GLY A 449 -1.60 -7.20 -8.51
C GLY A 449 -2.71 -6.98 -7.48
N HIS A 450 -2.69 -5.86 -6.75
CA HIS A 450 -3.70 -5.52 -5.74
C HIS A 450 -4.98 -4.90 -6.33
N GLU A 451 -4.98 -4.53 -7.61
CA GLU A 451 -6.22 -4.13 -8.29
C GLU A 451 -7.16 -5.31 -8.49
N HIS A 452 -8.42 -5.02 -8.82
CA HIS A 452 -9.47 -6.02 -9.05
C HIS A 452 -9.96 -5.98 -10.51
N PRO A 453 -10.60 -7.07 -11.01
CA PRO A 453 -11.37 -7.06 -12.25
C PRO A 453 -12.71 -6.31 -12.06
N ASP A 454 -12.63 -5.00 -11.83
CA ASP A 454 -13.69 -4.14 -11.29
C ASP A 454 -14.07 -2.95 -12.21
N GLN A 455 -13.71 -2.98 -13.49
CA GLN A 455 -14.05 -1.88 -14.39
C GLN A 455 -15.57 -1.81 -14.60
N ASN A 456 -16.14 -0.61 -14.54
CA ASN A 456 -17.58 -0.31 -14.41
C ASN A 456 -18.21 -0.72 -13.06
N SER A 457 -17.44 -0.96 -11.99
CA SER A 457 -18.01 -1.16 -10.65
C SER A 457 -18.60 0.14 -10.08
N PHE A 458 -19.50 0.00 -9.11
CA PHE A 458 -20.05 1.12 -8.36
C PHE A 458 -20.37 0.72 -6.92
N THR A 459 -20.48 1.71 -6.04
CA THR A 459 -21.02 1.54 -4.67
C THR A 459 -22.07 2.60 -4.36
N PHE A 460 -22.99 2.28 -3.47
CA PHE A 460 -24.07 3.19 -3.09
C PHE A 460 -24.42 3.07 -1.61
N ALA A 461 -24.37 4.20 -0.90
CA ALA A 461 -24.75 4.35 0.50
C ALA A 461 -25.72 5.54 0.69
N PRO A 462 -27.02 5.37 0.39
CA PRO A 462 -28.03 6.46 0.27
C PRO A 462 -28.20 7.39 1.48
N ASN A 463 -28.15 6.87 2.71
CA ASN A 463 -28.23 7.66 3.96
C ASN A 463 -26.91 7.57 4.75
N GLY A 464 -25.80 7.32 4.07
CA GLY A 464 -24.56 6.85 4.67
C GLY A 464 -24.59 5.37 5.09
N VAL A 465 -25.72 4.68 4.92
CA VAL A 465 -25.86 3.24 5.16
C VAL A 465 -25.35 2.46 3.94
N PRO A 466 -24.32 1.60 4.07
CA PRO A 466 -23.77 0.84 2.94
C PRO A 466 -24.80 -0.16 2.39
N PHE A 467 -25.35 0.12 1.20
CA PHE A 467 -26.32 -0.76 0.52
C PHE A 467 -25.64 -1.64 -0.51
N ILE A 468 -25.03 -1.04 -1.54
CA ILE A 468 -24.16 -1.72 -2.50
C ILE A 468 -22.72 -1.37 -2.16
N THR A 469 -21.91 -2.36 -1.80
CA THR A 469 -20.55 -2.17 -1.27
C THR A 469 -19.51 -2.86 -2.14
N GLU A 470 -18.24 -2.47 -2.01
CA GLU A 470 -17.14 -3.33 -2.44
C GLU A 470 -17.01 -4.55 -1.52
N ALA A 471 -16.32 -5.58 -2.00
CA ALA A 471 -16.16 -6.87 -1.32
C ALA A 471 -14.85 -7.02 -0.53
N LEU A 472 -14.09 -5.93 -0.37
CA LEU A 472 -12.81 -5.86 0.37
C LEU A 472 -11.71 -6.74 -0.24
N TYR A 473 -10.63 -6.97 0.51
CA TYR A 473 -9.54 -7.86 0.13
C TYR A 473 -10.04 -9.31 -0.06
N GLY A 474 -10.07 -9.76 -1.30
CA GLY A 474 -10.45 -11.12 -1.68
C GLY A 474 -9.77 -11.64 -2.94
N PRO A 475 -10.21 -12.83 -3.39
CA PRO A 475 -9.86 -13.40 -4.69
C PRO A 475 -10.06 -12.45 -5.86
N LYS A 476 -9.20 -12.54 -6.88
CA LYS A 476 -9.24 -11.71 -8.09
C LYS A 476 -10.22 -12.24 -9.14
N TYR A 477 -11.48 -12.40 -8.72
CA TYR A 477 -12.58 -12.88 -9.54
C TYR A 477 -13.50 -11.75 -9.96
N THR A 478 -13.94 -11.72 -11.21
CA THR A 478 -14.81 -10.67 -11.76
C THR A 478 -16.11 -10.56 -10.97
N PHE A 479 -16.73 -11.70 -10.66
CA PHE A 479 -18.00 -11.73 -9.92
C PHE A 479 -17.91 -11.28 -8.46
N LEU A 480 -16.72 -11.03 -7.91
CA LEU A 480 -16.56 -10.45 -6.57
C LEU A 480 -16.63 -8.92 -6.58
N ASN A 481 -16.86 -8.32 -7.74
CA ASN A 481 -17.02 -6.90 -7.92
C ASN A 481 -18.41 -6.62 -8.49
N ASN A 482 -18.91 -5.39 -8.30
CA ASN A 482 -20.23 -4.97 -8.78
C ASN A 482 -20.24 -4.76 -10.31
N VAL A 483 -19.94 -5.78 -11.12
CA VAL A 483 -19.71 -5.71 -12.58
C VAL A 483 -20.48 -6.81 -13.34
N LEU A 484 -20.25 -6.92 -14.66
CA LEU A 484 -20.87 -7.94 -15.51
C LEU A 484 -19.90 -9.08 -15.86
N MET A 485 -20.44 -10.29 -16.06
CA MET A 485 -19.82 -11.39 -16.80
C MET A 485 -20.70 -11.83 -17.97
N PHE A 486 -20.11 -12.50 -18.97
CA PHE A 486 -20.80 -12.87 -20.21
C PHE A 486 -20.72 -14.37 -20.50
N SER A 487 -21.71 -14.92 -21.18
CA SER A 487 -21.71 -16.31 -21.64
C SER A 487 -22.25 -16.44 -23.06
N PRO A 488 -21.82 -17.45 -23.83
CA PRO A 488 -20.75 -18.40 -23.51
C PRO A 488 -19.35 -17.78 -23.60
N ALA A 489 -18.45 -18.26 -22.74
CA ALA A 489 -17.02 -17.95 -22.78
C ALA A 489 -16.41 -18.38 -24.12
N VAL A 490 -15.57 -17.51 -24.69
CA VAL A 490 -14.84 -17.74 -25.95
C VAL A 490 -13.39 -18.17 -25.70
N SER A 491 -12.95 -18.13 -24.44
CA SER A 491 -11.64 -18.55 -23.99
C SER A 491 -11.71 -19.46 -22.76
N LYS A 492 -10.56 -19.94 -22.29
CA LYS A 492 -10.50 -20.72 -21.05
C LYS A 492 -10.79 -19.79 -19.88
N SER A 493 -12.00 -19.89 -19.33
CA SER A 493 -12.43 -19.14 -18.15
C SER A 493 -12.26 -19.95 -16.85
N CYS A 494 -12.09 -19.24 -15.73
CA CYS A 494 -12.14 -19.81 -14.39
C CYS A 494 -13.54 -20.34 -14.04
N PHE A 495 -14.59 -19.71 -14.61
CA PHE A 495 -15.99 -19.90 -14.23
C PHE A 495 -16.88 -20.26 -15.43
N SER A 496 -16.37 -21.07 -16.36
CA SER A 496 -17.13 -21.53 -17.54
C SER A 496 -18.55 -22.03 -17.16
N PRO A 497 -19.61 -21.64 -17.89
CA PRO A 497 -19.57 -20.98 -19.20
C PRO A 497 -19.42 -19.45 -19.15
N TRP A 498 -19.22 -18.84 -17.98
CA TRP A 498 -19.09 -17.39 -17.83
C TRP A 498 -17.65 -16.92 -18.06
N GLU A 499 -17.45 -15.80 -18.75
CA GLU A 499 -16.17 -15.11 -18.93
C GLU A 499 -16.27 -13.70 -18.34
N GLY A 500 -15.32 -13.37 -17.48
CA GLY A 500 -15.20 -12.07 -16.83
C GLY A 500 -14.23 -11.12 -17.54
N GLN A 501 -13.67 -10.18 -16.77
CA GLN A 501 -12.68 -9.24 -17.29
C GLN A 501 -11.33 -9.92 -17.51
N VAL A 502 -10.53 -9.39 -18.44
CA VAL A 502 -9.25 -10.00 -18.89
C VAL A 502 -8.17 -10.10 -17.81
N THR A 503 -8.35 -9.37 -16.71
CA THR A 503 -7.45 -9.35 -15.55
C THR A 503 -7.80 -10.41 -14.50
N GLU A 504 -8.92 -11.13 -14.67
CA GLU A 504 -9.32 -12.24 -13.79
C GLU A 504 -8.22 -13.31 -13.69
N ASP A 505 -8.00 -13.80 -12.47
CA ASP A 505 -7.04 -14.87 -12.21
C ASP A 505 -7.65 -16.00 -11.36
N CYS A 506 -7.58 -17.23 -11.87
CA CYS A 506 -8.11 -18.41 -11.22
C CYS A 506 -7.28 -18.84 -10.01
N SER A 507 -6.01 -18.41 -9.92
CA SER A 507 -5.18 -18.67 -8.73
C SER A 507 -5.59 -17.79 -7.54
N SER A 508 -6.49 -16.85 -7.78
CA SER A 508 -7.18 -15.97 -6.83
C SER A 508 -6.34 -14.89 -6.17
N LYS A 509 -5.03 -15.05 -6.02
CA LYS A 509 -4.26 -14.21 -5.11
C LYS A 509 -3.95 -12.82 -5.67
N TRP A 510 -3.47 -12.77 -6.91
CA TRP A 510 -3.01 -11.55 -7.55
C TRP A 510 -3.63 -11.37 -8.92
N LEU A 511 -3.87 -10.11 -9.28
CA LEU A 511 -4.49 -9.79 -10.55
C LEU A 511 -3.56 -10.21 -11.70
N LYS A 512 -4.12 -10.73 -12.80
CA LYS A 512 -3.33 -10.88 -14.03
C LYS A 512 -3.13 -9.49 -14.64
N TYR A 513 -1.88 -9.04 -14.76
CA TYR A 513 -1.59 -7.70 -15.32
C TYR A 513 -0.35 -7.62 -16.24
N LYS A 514 0.56 -8.60 -16.21
CA LYS A 514 1.85 -8.51 -16.95
C LYS A 514 1.78 -8.96 -18.41
N HIS A 515 0.77 -9.73 -18.80
CA HIS A 515 0.77 -10.50 -20.05
C HIS A 515 -0.51 -10.30 -20.87
N ASP A 516 -0.34 -10.32 -22.19
CA ASP A 516 -1.40 -10.31 -23.20
C ASP A 516 -2.43 -9.19 -22.98
N LEU A 517 -3.71 -9.50 -23.24
CA LEU A 517 -4.86 -8.62 -23.07
C LEU A 517 -4.98 -8.02 -21.67
N ALA A 518 -4.47 -8.71 -20.64
CA ALA A 518 -4.60 -8.24 -19.26
C ALA A 518 -3.80 -6.96 -19.01
N GLY A 519 -2.62 -6.84 -19.62
CA GLY A 519 -1.80 -5.63 -19.54
C GLY A 519 -2.40 -4.43 -20.28
N ASP A 520 -3.29 -4.67 -21.24
CA ASP A 520 -4.01 -3.65 -22.01
C ASP A 520 -5.37 -3.27 -21.39
N CYS A 521 -5.75 -3.88 -20.25
CA CYS A 521 -7.06 -3.69 -19.61
C CYS A 521 -7.35 -2.21 -19.30
N GLN A 522 -8.50 -1.74 -19.75
CA GLN A 522 -8.97 -0.38 -19.48
C GLN A 522 -10.49 -0.27 -19.50
N GLY A 523 -11.04 0.37 -18.47
CA GLY A 523 -12.32 1.07 -18.52
C GLY A 523 -12.13 2.56 -18.82
N GLN A 524 -13.25 3.27 -18.97
CA GLN A 524 -13.25 4.72 -19.14
C GLN A 524 -14.53 5.34 -18.56
N VAL A 525 -14.39 6.34 -17.69
CA VAL A 525 -15.48 7.26 -17.38
C VAL A 525 -15.67 8.21 -18.56
N VAL A 526 -16.83 8.10 -19.23
CA VAL A 526 -17.19 8.87 -20.42
C VAL A 526 -17.81 10.21 -20.05
N ALA A 527 -18.65 10.22 -19.01
CA ALA A 527 -19.30 11.43 -18.52
C ALA A 527 -19.53 11.35 -17.01
N ALA A 528 -19.40 12.48 -16.32
CA ALA A 528 -19.75 12.61 -14.90
C ALA A 528 -20.13 14.07 -14.60
N MET A 529 -21.37 14.30 -14.16
CA MET A 529 -21.83 15.64 -13.81
C MET A 529 -22.95 15.58 -12.76
N GLU A 530 -22.94 16.54 -11.83
CA GLU A 530 -24.08 16.85 -10.98
C GLU A 530 -24.77 18.10 -11.53
N ARG A 531 -26.10 18.06 -11.63
CA ARG A 531 -26.91 19.21 -12.02
C ARG A 531 -28.25 19.16 -11.29
N SER A 532 -28.52 20.21 -10.51
CA SER A 532 -29.79 20.39 -9.78
C SER A 532 -30.12 19.23 -8.84
N GLY A 533 -29.11 18.67 -8.17
CA GLY A 533 -29.27 17.55 -7.24
C GLY A 533 -29.31 16.17 -7.91
N VAL A 534 -29.37 16.11 -9.24
CA VAL A 534 -29.29 14.85 -10.00
C VAL A 534 -27.85 14.61 -10.43
N VAL A 535 -27.36 13.39 -10.20
CA VAL A 535 -26.02 12.97 -10.62
C VAL A 535 -26.13 12.01 -11.80
N PHE A 536 -25.38 12.28 -12.87
CA PHE A 536 -25.25 11.39 -14.02
C PHE A 536 -23.80 10.96 -14.19
N ILE A 537 -23.57 9.65 -14.29
CA ILE A 537 -22.27 9.05 -14.57
C ILE A 537 -22.45 8.01 -15.69
N ARG A 538 -21.56 8.02 -16.69
CA ARG A 538 -21.48 6.99 -17.73
C ARG A 538 -20.07 6.45 -17.81
N GLY A 539 -19.92 5.13 -17.77
CA GLY A 539 -18.67 4.45 -18.09
C GLY A 539 -18.77 3.54 -19.32
N GLU A 540 -17.63 3.24 -19.92
CA GLU A 540 -17.44 2.32 -21.04
C GLU A 540 -16.47 1.21 -20.60
N GLY A 541 -16.91 -0.03 -20.74
CA GLY A 541 -16.24 -1.21 -20.19
C GLY A 541 -15.59 -2.14 -21.21
N VAL A 542 -15.81 -1.95 -22.53
CA VAL A 542 -15.34 -2.91 -23.55
C VAL A 542 -13.86 -3.27 -23.42
N GLY A 543 -13.00 -2.28 -23.13
CA GLY A 543 -11.55 -2.49 -23.01
C GLY A 543 -11.11 -3.35 -21.83
N ALA A 544 -12.02 -3.75 -20.94
CA ALA A 544 -11.76 -4.67 -19.84
C ALA A 544 -12.12 -6.13 -20.19
N TYR A 545 -12.74 -6.39 -21.33
CA TYR A 545 -13.20 -7.72 -21.74
C TYR A 545 -12.47 -8.21 -22.98
N ASN A 546 -12.50 -9.53 -23.19
CA ASN A 546 -11.84 -10.16 -24.32
C ASN A 546 -12.48 -9.70 -25.64
N PRO A 547 -11.72 -9.15 -26.61
CA PRO A 547 -12.28 -8.69 -27.88
C PRO A 547 -13.00 -9.79 -28.68
N LYS A 548 -12.69 -11.07 -28.44
CA LYS A 548 -13.36 -12.21 -29.08
C LYS A 548 -14.82 -12.39 -28.67
N LEU A 549 -15.25 -11.75 -27.57
CA LEU A 549 -16.66 -11.68 -27.17
C LEU A 549 -17.46 -10.74 -28.10
N LYS A 550 -16.77 -9.92 -28.91
CA LYS A 550 -17.34 -8.99 -29.90
C LYS A 550 -18.38 -8.03 -29.29
N LEU A 551 -18.01 -7.47 -28.15
CA LEU A 551 -18.72 -6.36 -27.51
C LEU A 551 -18.36 -5.08 -28.25
N ARG A 552 -19.32 -4.49 -28.97
CA ARG A 552 -19.16 -3.18 -29.60
C ARG A 552 -19.22 -2.05 -28.57
N ARG A 553 -20.09 -2.19 -27.56
CA ARG A 553 -20.20 -1.28 -26.41
C ARG A 553 -20.67 -2.00 -25.16
N LEU A 554 -20.16 -1.56 -24.01
CA LEU A 554 -20.58 -1.97 -22.69
C LEU A 554 -20.69 -0.73 -21.81
N GLN A 555 -21.85 -0.07 -21.88
CA GLN A 555 -22.08 1.20 -21.19
C GLN A 555 -22.88 0.98 -19.92
N ARG A 556 -22.34 1.48 -18.81
CA ARG A 556 -23.06 1.56 -17.54
C ARG A 556 -23.40 3.00 -17.23
N ASN A 557 -24.68 3.27 -16.97
CA ASN A 557 -25.20 4.60 -16.67
C ASN A 557 -25.75 4.62 -15.25
N LEU A 558 -25.28 5.54 -14.41
CA LEU A 558 -25.82 5.79 -13.08
C LEU A 558 -26.52 7.15 -13.09
N ILE A 559 -27.77 7.17 -12.64
CA ILE A 559 -28.60 8.38 -12.50
C ILE A 559 -29.15 8.43 -11.08
N LEU A 560 -28.53 9.24 -10.22
CA LEU A 560 -29.05 9.49 -8.87
C LEU A 560 -30.17 10.53 -8.97
N LEU A 561 -31.42 10.06 -8.98
CA LEU A 561 -32.62 10.89 -9.13
C LEU A 561 -32.96 11.64 -7.85
N HIS A 562 -32.72 10.99 -6.71
CA HIS A 562 -32.89 11.49 -5.35
C HIS A 562 -31.80 10.84 -4.48
N PRO A 563 -31.36 11.44 -3.35
CA PRO A 563 -30.39 10.83 -2.43
C PRO A 563 -30.63 9.36 -2.08
N GLN A 564 -31.90 8.95 -2.06
CA GLN A 564 -32.32 7.58 -1.76
C GLN A 564 -32.87 6.82 -2.98
N LEU A 565 -32.70 7.33 -4.21
CA LEU A 565 -33.22 6.71 -5.43
C LEU A 565 -32.17 6.77 -6.55
N LEU A 566 -31.51 5.64 -6.79
CA LEU A 566 -30.51 5.49 -7.85
C LEU A 566 -31.07 4.59 -8.95
N LEU A 567 -31.01 5.07 -10.19
CA LEU A 567 -31.29 4.29 -11.38
C LEU A 567 -29.96 3.90 -12.04
N LEU A 568 -29.80 2.62 -12.37
CA LEU A 568 -28.69 2.10 -13.16
C LEU A 568 -29.23 1.51 -14.46
N VAL A 569 -28.59 1.85 -15.58
CA VAL A 569 -28.88 1.26 -16.90
C VAL A 569 -27.61 0.75 -17.53
N ASP A 570 -27.52 -0.56 -17.69
CA ASP A 570 -26.51 -1.21 -18.52
C ASP A 570 -27.02 -1.30 -19.96
N GLN A 571 -26.20 -0.91 -20.92
CA GLN A 571 -26.45 -1.02 -22.36
C GLN A 571 -25.32 -1.83 -23.00
N ILE A 572 -25.67 -3.01 -23.51
CA ILE A 572 -24.78 -3.98 -24.12
C ILE A 572 -25.08 -3.98 -25.62
N HIS A 573 -24.10 -3.58 -26.43
CA HIS A 573 -24.19 -3.60 -27.89
C HIS A 573 -23.23 -4.67 -28.41
N LEU A 574 -23.79 -5.69 -29.05
CA LEU A 574 -23.04 -6.80 -29.67
C LEU A 574 -22.77 -6.51 -31.13
N GLU A 575 -21.64 -6.99 -31.65
CA GLU A 575 -21.48 -7.13 -33.10
C GLU A 575 -22.40 -8.25 -33.63
N ASP A 576 -22.73 -8.20 -34.92
CA ASP A 576 -23.72 -9.10 -35.56
C ASP A 576 -23.35 -10.58 -35.42
N ASP A 577 -22.06 -10.90 -35.32
CA ASP A 577 -21.53 -12.25 -35.21
C ASP A 577 -20.91 -12.54 -33.83
N SER A 578 -21.33 -11.80 -32.79
CA SER A 578 -21.01 -12.09 -31.39
C SER A 578 -21.59 -13.45 -30.97
N PRO A 579 -20.84 -14.27 -30.21
CA PRO A 579 -21.35 -15.55 -29.73
C PRO A 579 -22.19 -15.43 -28.45
N LEU A 580 -22.33 -14.23 -27.87
CA LEU A 580 -22.91 -14.03 -26.55
C LEU A 580 -24.43 -14.21 -26.52
N GLU A 581 -24.91 -14.96 -25.54
CA GLU A 581 -26.33 -15.26 -25.34
C GLU A 581 -26.88 -14.70 -24.02
N ALA A 582 -26.03 -14.51 -23.01
CA ALA A 582 -26.45 -13.96 -21.72
C ALA A 582 -25.35 -13.12 -21.07
N ALA A 583 -25.78 -12.17 -20.25
CA ALA A 583 -24.94 -11.43 -19.31
C ALA A 583 -25.45 -11.67 -17.88
N THR A 584 -24.57 -11.60 -16.90
CA THR A 584 -24.92 -11.62 -15.48
C THR A 584 -24.27 -10.45 -14.77
N SER A 585 -25.06 -9.74 -13.96
CA SER A 585 -24.63 -8.59 -13.17
C SER A 585 -24.60 -8.95 -11.69
N PHE A 586 -23.51 -8.56 -11.01
CA PHE A 586 -23.31 -8.82 -9.59
C PHE A 586 -23.50 -7.55 -8.76
N PHE A 587 -24.12 -7.68 -7.58
CA PHE A 587 -24.34 -6.59 -6.62
C PHE A 587 -24.07 -7.08 -5.20
N HIS A 588 -23.14 -6.42 -4.50
CA HIS A 588 -22.56 -6.91 -3.26
C HIS A 588 -23.01 -6.11 -2.04
N ASN A 589 -23.11 -6.81 -0.91
CA ASN A 589 -23.07 -6.22 0.41
C ASN A 589 -22.20 -7.11 1.30
N VAL A 590 -21.08 -6.55 1.77
CA VAL A 590 -20.08 -7.32 2.52
C VAL A 590 -20.56 -7.74 3.91
N ASP A 591 -21.46 -6.97 4.52
CA ASP A 591 -21.87 -7.18 5.91
C ASP A 591 -23.20 -7.95 6.05
N VAL A 592 -24.15 -7.71 5.14
CA VAL A 592 -25.54 -8.16 5.26
C VAL A 592 -25.96 -8.95 4.01
N PRO A 593 -26.51 -10.17 4.15
CA PRO A 593 -27.03 -10.92 3.02
C PRO A 593 -28.32 -10.32 2.46
N PHE A 594 -28.55 -10.54 1.16
CA PHE A 594 -29.76 -10.13 0.48
C PHE A 594 -30.90 -11.12 0.69
N GLU A 595 -32.13 -10.60 0.77
CA GLU A 595 -33.38 -11.34 0.77
C GLU A 595 -34.17 -11.06 -0.53
N GLU A 596 -34.91 -12.05 -1.02
CA GLU A 596 -35.72 -11.96 -2.24
C GLU A 596 -37.01 -11.15 -2.03
N THR A 597 -37.40 -10.38 -3.06
CA THR A 597 -38.71 -9.74 -3.13
C THR A 597 -39.22 -9.71 -4.58
N VAL A 598 -40.53 -9.61 -4.74
CA VAL A 598 -41.18 -9.43 -6.04
C VAL A 598 -42.42 -8.57 -5.85
N VAL A 599 -42.63 -7.60 -6.74
CA VAL A 599 -43.80 -6.72 -6.75
C VAL A 599 -44.24 -6.55 -8.20
N ASP A 600 -45.52 -6.83 -8.50
CA ASP A 600 -46.10 -6.71 -9.84
C ASP A 600 -45.24 -7.40 -10.93
N ASP A 601 -44.81 -8.64 -10.66
CA ASP A 601 -43.91 -9.45 -11.49
C ASP A 601 -42.50 -8.88 -11.73
N VAL A 602 -42.14 -7.80 -11.03
CA VAL A 602 -40.78 -7.23 -11.00
C VAL A 602 -40.00 -7.84 -9.83
N HIS A 603 -39.01 -8.66 -10.16
CA HIS A 603 -38.10 -9.25 -9.19
C HIS A 603 -37.17 -8.21 -8.59
N GLY A 604 -36.79 -8.47 -7.34
CA GLY A 604 -35.95 -7.59 -6.55
C GLY A 604 -35.22 -8.32 -5.43
N ALA A 605 -34.37 -7.55 -4.76
CA ALA A 605 -33.65 -7.97 -3.57
C ALA A 605 -33.66 -6.84 -2.54
N PHE A 606 -33.49 -7.17 -1.27
CA PHE A 606 -33.35 -6.15 -0.24
C PHE A 606 -32.41 -6.59 0.88
N ILE A 607 -31.91 -5.60 1.63
CA ILE A 607 -31.26 -5.83 2.91
C ILE A 607 -32.07 -5.17 4.03
N ARG A 608 -32.01 -5.75 5.22
CA ARG A 608 -32.57 -5.15 6.43
C ARG A 608 -31.49 -4.45 7.20
N HIS A 609 -31.69 -3.17 7.46
CA HIS A 609 -30.85 -2.38 8.35
C HIS A 609 -31.70 -1.78 9.49
N ARG A 610 -31.05 -1.20 10.49
CA ARG A 610 -31.73 -0.71 11.71
C ARG A 610 -32.74 0.41 11.43
N ASP A 611 -32.51 1.20 10.39
CA ASP A 611 -33.31 2.35 9.98
C ASP A 611 -34.33 2.02 8.88
N GLY A 612 -34.39 0.77 8.40
CA GLY A 612 -35.39 0.32 7.46
C GLY A 612 -34.88 -0.71 6.45
N ILE A 613 -35.66 -0.88 5.38
CA ILE A 613 -35.37 -1.84 4.31
C ILE A 613 -34.84 -1.06 3.11
N TYR A 614 -33.67 -1.46 2.63
CA TYR A 614 -33.07 -0.94 1.39
C TYR A 614 -33.32 -1.96 0.28
N LYS A 615 -33.99 -1.53 -0.79
CA LYS A 615 -34.51 -2.42 -1.84
C LYS A 615 -33.85 -2.14 -3.18
N MET A 616 -33.77 -3.15 -4.02
CA MET A 616 -33.46 -3.02 -5.43
C MET A 616 -34.43 -3.85 -6.26
N TYR A 617 -34.82 -3.33 -7.42
CA TYR A 617 -35.66 -4.01 -8.42
C TYR A 617 -35.02 -3.91 -9.79
N TRP A 618 -35.29 -4.87 -10.67
CA TRP A 618 -34.71 -4.86 -12.01
C TRP A 618 -35.66 -5.41 -13.07
N MET A 619 -35.41 -5.01 -14.31
CA MET A 619 -36.05 -5.55 -15.52
C MET A 619 -35.18 -5.23 -16.73
N ASP A 620 -35.35 -5.97 -17.81
CA ASP A 620 -34.80 -5.59 -19.11
C ASP A 620 -35.68 -4.54 -19.81
N ASP A 621 -35.23 -4.04 -20.96
CA ASP A 621 -35.97 -3.02 -21.73
C ASP A 621 -37.27 -3.49 -22.40
N THR A 622 -37.63 -4.77 -22.27
CA THR A 622 -38.96 -5.32 -22.64
C THR A 622 -39.91 -5.39 -21.45
N GLY A 623 -39.44 -5.01 -20.25
CA GLY A 623 -40.17 -5.14 -19.00
C GLY A 623 -40.09 -6.55 -18.39
N HIS A 624 -39.31 -7.47 -18.97
CA HIS A 624 -39.12 -8.80 -18.40
C HIS A 624 -38.15 -8.72 -17.21
N SER A 625 -38.51 -9.34 -16.10
CA SER A 625 -37.71 -9.38 -14.88
C SER A 625 -37.45 -10.83 -14.49
N GLU A 626 -36.20 -11.28 -14.65
CA GLU A 626 -35.80 -12.63 -14.28
C GLU A 626 -35.45 -12.72 -12.80
N LYS A 627 -35.78 -13.85 -12.16
CA LYS A 627 -35.41 -14.10 -10.76
C LYS A 627 -33.89 -14.22 -10.62
N ALA A 628 -33.33 -13.48 -9.67
CA ALA A 628 -31.90 -13.52 -9.35
C ALA A 628 -31.51 -14.70 -8.45
N THR A 629 -30.22 -15.02 -8.44
CA THR A 629 -29.62 -15.90 -7.43
C THR A 629 -28.96 -15.07 -6.35
N MET A 630 -29.15 -15.43 -5.08
CA MET A 630 -28.54 -14.76 -3.93
C MET A 630 -27.56 -15.71 -3.25
N THR A 631 -26.35 -15.25 -2.94
CA THR A 631 -25.29 -16.11 -2.42
C THR A 631 -24.47 -15.40 -1.36
N SER A 632 -24.15 -16.13 -0.28
CA SER A 632 -23.14 -15.76 0.70
C SER A 632 -21.89 -16.60 0.43
N MET A 633 -20.78 -15.94 0.11
CA MET A 633 -19.53 -16.60 -0.21
C MET A 633 -18.48 -16.26 0.85
N MET A 634 -17.84 -17.30 1.38
CA MET A 634 -16.67 -17.14 2.24
C MET A 634 -15.40 -17.09 1.40
N TYR A 635 -14.43 -16.27 1.81
CA TYR A 635 -13.13 -16.26 1.17
C TYR A 635 -12.28 -17.46 1.56
N PRO A 636 -11.35 -17.88 0.66
CA PRO A 636 -10.36 -18.90 0.99
C PRO A 636 -9.58 -18.55 2.26
N ARG A 637 -9.04 -19.57 2.92
CA ARG A 637 -8.14 -19.36 4.05
C ARG A 637 -6.97 -18.47 3.61
N GLY A 638 -6.65 -17.48 4.44
CA GLY A 638 -5.55 -16.54 4.22
C GLY A 638 -5.95 -15.11 3.94
N TYR A 639 -7.19 -14.89 3.50
CA TYR A 639 -7.74 -13.55 3.43
C TYR A 639 -8.18 -13.08 4.82
N PRO A 640 -8.01 -11.78 5.17
CA PRO A 640 -8.29 -11.27 6.51
C PRO A 640 -9.78 -11.06 6.82
N TYR A 641 -10.65 -11.20 5.80
CA TYR A 641 -12.09 -10.99 5.92
C TYR A 641 -12.88 -12.24 5.55
N ASN A 642 -14.07 -12.37 6.16
CA ASN A 642 -14.90 -13.56 6.06
C ASN A 642 -15.33 -13.86 4.61
N GLY A 643 -15.65 -12.83 3.82
CA GLY A 643 -16.21 -12.96 2.48
C GLY A 643 -17.24 -11.88 2.19
N THR A 644 -18.18 -12.16 1.29
CA THR A 644 -19.21 -11.19 0.84
C THR A 644 -20.53 -11.89 0.54
N ASN A 645 -21.62 -11.12 0.52
CA ASN A 645 -22.91 -11.54 0.01
C ASN A 645 -23.19 -10.82 -1.29
N TYR A 646 -23.84 -11.48 -2.24
CA TYR A 646 -24.19 -10.86 -3.52
C TYR A 646 -25.49 -11.38 -4.12
N VAL A 647 -26.07 -10.53 -4.97
CA VAL A 647 -27.13 -10.86 -5.91
C VAL A 647 -26.50 -11.02 -7.29
N ASN A 648 -26.81 -12.11 -7.97
CA ASN A 648 -26.50 -12.37 -9.38
C ASN A 648 -27.79 -12.25 -10.19
N VAL A 649 -27.86 -11.27 -11.08
CA VAL A 649 -28.99 -11.03 -11.99
C VAL A 649 -28.58 -11.40 -13.41
N THR A 650 -29.15 -12.48 -13.95
CA THR A 650 -28.93 -12.89 -15.35
C THR A 650 -29.89 -12.13 -16.28
N THR A 651 -29.42 -11.81 -17.48
CA THR A 651 -30.21 -11.20 -18.55
C THR A 651 -29.85 -11.85 -19.87
N LEU A 652 -30.86 -12.36 -20.58
CA LEU A 652 -30.71 -12.88 -21.93
C LEU A 652 -30.40 -11.74 -22.90
N LEU A 653 -29.38 -11.93 -23.73
CA LEU A 653 -28.95 -10.92 -24.68
C LEU A 653 -29.75 -11.02 -25.98
N ARG A 654 -30.37 -9.90 -26.35
CA ARG A 654 -31.01 -9.67 -27.64
C ARG A 654 -30.06 -8.93 -28.59
N HIS A 655 -30.00 -9.38 -29.84
CA HIS A 655 -29.27 -8.68 -30.88
C HIS A 655 -30.05 -7.47 -31.41
N PRO A 656 -29.36 -6.36 -31.77
CA PRO A 656 -27.94 -6.07 -31.50
C PRO A 656 -27.71 -5.41 -30.13
N VAL A 657 -28.77 -4.91 -29.48
CA VAL A 657 -28.68 -4.13 -28.25
C VAL A 657 -29.59 -4.73 -27.18
N THR A 658 -29.02 -4.93 -26.01
CA THR A 658 -29.75 -5.29 -24.79
C THR A 658 -29.54 -4.20 -23.75
N ARG A 659 -30.62 -3.81 -23.05
CA ARG A 659 -30.53 -2.90 -21.91
C ARG A 659 -31.14 -3.54 -20.67
N ALA A 660 -30.41 -3.50 -19.56
CA ALA A 660 -30.85 -3.96 -18.25
C ALA A 660 -30.95 -2.76 -17.30
N ILE A 661 -32.08 -2.65 -16.61
CA ILE A 661 -32.45 -1.49 -15.80
C ILE A 661 -32.59 -1.95 -14.34
N TYR A 662 -31.96 -1.23 -13.43
CA TYR A 662 -31.96 -1.50 -11.99
C TYR A 662 -32.32 -0.24 -11.21
N LEU A 663 -33.18 -0.36 -10.21
CA LEU A 663 -33.62 0.75 -9.36
C LEU A 663 -33.30 0.43 -7.91
N PHE A 664 -32.50 1.27 -7.25
CA PHE A 664 -32.08 1.14 -5.84
C PHE A 664 -32.78 2.19 -4.98
N ILE A 665 -33.39 1.75 -3.89
CA ILE A 665 -34.38 2.50 -3.11
C ILE A 665 -34.00 2.47 -1.62
N GLY A 666 -33.82 3.64 -1.02
CA GLY A 666 -33.68 3.82 0.42
C GLY A 666 -35.04 3.82 1.15
N PRO A 667 -35.04 3.63 2.47
CA PRO A 667 -36.25 3.33 3.25
C PRO A 667 -37.28 4.47 3.27
N SER A 668 -36.89 5.71 2.98
CA SER A 668 -37.83 6.84 2.97
C SER A 668 -38.54 7.05 1.63
N VAL A 669 -38.21 6.30 0.58
CA VAL A 669 -38.82 6.46 -0.74
C VAL A 669 -39.79 5.31 -1.00
N ASP A 670 -41.06 5.65 -1.20
CA ASP A 670 -42.10 4.71 -1.61
C ASP A 670 -42.31 4.76 -3.13
N VAL A 671 -41.80 3.77 -3.86
CA VAL A 671 -41.96 3.68 -5.32
C VAL A 671 -43.29 3.00 -5.63
N GLN A 672 -44.16 3.71 -6.36
CA GLN A 672 -45.51 3.25 -6.73
C GLN A 672 -45.55 2.69 -8.15
N SER A 673 -44.66 3.14 -9.04
CA SER A 673 -44.57 2.66 -10.41
C SER A 673 -43.15 2.73 -10.92
N PHE A 674 -42.72 1.68 -11.61
CA PHE A 674 -41.44 1.59 -12.32
C PHE A 674 -41.70 0.92 -13.66
N THR A 675 -41.62 1.69 -14.75
CA THR A 675 -41.92 1.20 -16.10
C THR A 675 -40.84 1.63 -17.09
N VAL A 676 -40.63 0.79 -18.10
CA VAL A 676 -39.62 1.00 -19.14
C VAL A 676 -40.24 0.91 -20.51
N ARG A 677 -39.72 1.68 -21.47
CA ARG A 677 -40.07 1.56 -22.89
C ARG A 677 -38.78 1.54 -23.71
N GLY A 678 -38.52 0.39 -24.33
CA GLY A 678 -37.29 0.12 -25.09
C GLY A 678 -37.44 0.08 -26.61
N ASP A 679 -38.65 0.20 -27.17
CA ASP A 679 -38.88 -0.07 -28.61
C ASP A 679 -38.22 0.94 -29.58
N SER A 680 -37.62 2.00 -29.04
CA SER A 680 -36.92 3.03 -29.79
C SER A 680 -35.40 2.98 -29.53
N PRO A 681 -34.57 3.62 -30.40
CA PRO A 681 -33.15 3.79 -30.10
C PRO A 681 -32.92 4.49 -28.75
N GLN A 682 -33.86 5.34 -28.31
CA GLN A 682 -33.92 5.91 -26.97
C GLN A 682 -34.58 4.94 -25.99
N LEU A 683 -34.00 4.77 -24.80
CA LEU A 683 -34.64 4.09 -23.67
C LEU A 683 -35.34 5.12 -22.80
N ASP A 684 -36.61 4.85 -22.48
CA ASP A 684 -37.39 5.66 -21.55
C ASP A 684 -37.63 4.87 -20.26
N VAL A 685 -37.34 5.48 -19.12
CA VAL A 685 -37.62 4.92 -17.79
C VAL A 685 -38.50 5.91 -17.02
N PHE A 686 -39.66 5.45 -16.56
CA PHE A 686 -40.58 6.23 -15.75
C PHE A 686 -40.65 5.65 -14.34
N VAL A 687 -40.38 6.48 -13.34
CA VAL A 687 -40.45 6.12 -11.92
C VAL A 687 -41.37 7.11 -11.21
N THR A 688 -42.44 6.61 -10.62
CA THR A 688 -43.35 7.42 -9.78
C THR A 688 -43.21 6.97 -8.34
N THR A 689 -43.00 7.92 -7.45
CA THR A 689 -43.00 7.72 -6.00
C THR A 689 -44.23 8.35 -5.37
N GLY A 690 -44.46 8.14 -4.07
CA GLY A 690 -45.54 8.82 -3.36
C GLY A 690 -45.47 10.35 -3.37
N GLU A 691 -44.31 10.94 -3.70
CA GLU A 691 -44.07 12.38 -3.67
C GLU A 691 -43.68 12.99 -5.03
N HIS A 692 -43.03 12.21 -5.91
CA HIS A 692 -42.36 12.72 -7.11
C HIS A 692 -42.58 11.82 -8.32
N ALA A 693 -42.50 12.39 -9.52
CA ALA A 693 -42.46 11.65 -10.78
C ALA A 693 -41.17 11.95 -11.55
N TYR A 694 -40.49 10.90 -12.00
CA TYR A 694 -39.26 10.97 -12.77
C TYR A 694 -39.44 10.31 -14.13
N ALA A 695 -39.03 11.00 -15.19
CA ALA A 695 -38.85 10.41 -16.52
C ALA A 695 -37.38 10.54 -16.93
N VAL A 696 -36.74 9.45 -17.31
CA VAL A 696 -35.34 9.40 -17.74
C VAL A 696 -35.28 8.91 -19.17
N TYR A 697 -34.63 9.69 -20.02
CA TYR A 697 -34.42 9.38 -21.43
C TYR A 697 -32.93 9.19 -21.67
N LEU A 698 -32.53 8.03 -22.18
CA LEU A 698 -31.14 7.70 -22.48
C LEU A 698 -30.97 7.43 -23.96
N TRP A 699 -29.97 8.08 -24.57
CA TRP A 699 -29.64 7.91 -25.98
C TRP A 699 -28.33 7.13 -26.19
N PRO A 700 -28.27 6.31 -27.26
CA PRO A 700 -27.04 5.70 -27.72
C PRO A 700 -26.13 6.77 -28.33
N VAL A 701 -24.84 6.71 -28.01
CA VAL A 701 -23.83 7.73 -28.39
C VAL A 701 -23.66 7.90 -29.93
N GLU A 702 -24.28 7.06 -30.77
CA GLU A 702 -24.14 7.15 -32.25
C GLU A 702 -24.86 8.35 -32.89
N ALA A 703 -25.67 9.10 -32.14
CA ALA A 703 -26.43 10.24 -32.66
C ALA A 703 -25.62 11.55 -32.79
N GLY A 704 -24.45 11.53 -33.43
CA GLY A 704 -23.75 12.73 -33.95
C GLY A 704 -23.40 13.83 -32.93
N SER A 705 -22.80 14.92 -33.43
CA SER A 705 -22.21 16.02 -32.63
C SER A 705 -23.20 16.92 -31.89
N ARG A 706 -24.47 16.50 -31.72
CA ARG A 706 -25.56 17.31 -31.12
C ARG A 706 -26.48 16.58 -30.14
N SER A 707 -26.28 15.31 -29.79
CA SER A 707 -27.18 14.58 -28.87
C SER A 707 -26.74 14.66 -27.41
N ALA A 708 -27.71 14.79 -26.50
CA ALA A 708 -27.50 14.65 -25.06
C ALA A 708 -27.21 13.18 -24.70
N PHE A 709 -26.45 12.93 -23.63
CA PHE A 709 -26.26 11.59 -23.07
C PHE A 709 -27.53 11.09 -22.38
N ALA A 710 -28.16 11.98 -21.60
CA ALA A 710 -29.36 11.70 -20.82
C ALA A 710 -30.21 12.96 -20.63
N GLU A 711 -31.51 12.78 -20.51
CA GLU A 711 -32.45 13.81 -20.05
C GLU A 711 -33.27 13.25 -18.89
N VAL A 712 -33.41 14.03 -17.83
CA VAL A 712 -34.19 13.70 -16.64
C VAL A 712 -35.25 14.78 -16.47
N ILE A 713 -36.51 14.38 -16.43
CA ILE A 713 -37.62 15.24 -16.00
C ILE A 713 -37.97 14.82 -14.58
N ALA A 714 -37.65 15.66 -13.60
CA ALA A 714 -38.06 15.50 -12.21
C ALA A 714 -39.23 16.47 -11.95
N ASP A 715 -40.44 15.92 -11.81
CA ASP A 715 -41.70 16.65 -11.76
C ASP A 715 -41.90 17.60 -12.95
N ARG A 716 -41.56 18.88 -12.79
CA ARG A 716 -41.62 19.91 -13.84
C ARG A 716 -40.25 20.39 -14.30
N GLN A 717 -39.18 19.92 -13.66
CA GLN A 717 -37.82 20.35 -13.93
C GLN A 717 -37.17 19.44 -14.96
N LYS A 718 -36.80 20.03 -16.10
CA LYS A 718 -36.01 19.36 -17.13
C LYS A 718 -34.51 19.55 -16.88
N ILE A 719 -33.78 18.44 -16.81
CA ILE A 719 -32.34 18.39 -16.56
C ILE A 719 -31.71 17.61 -17.71
N VAL A 720 -30.81 18.25 -18.46
CA VAL A 720 -30.14 17.64 -19.62
C VAL A 720 -28.66 17.42 -19.31
N PHE A 721 -28.15 16.25 -19.63
CA PHE A 721 -26.73 15.89 -19.54
C PHE A 721 -26.20 15.74 -20.96
N ASP A 722 -25.51 16.76 -21.46
CA ASP A 722 -25.00 16.83 -22.83
C ASP A 722 -23.46 16.72 -22.86
N GLN A 723 -22.83 17.16 -23.95
CA GLN A 723 -21.37 17.17 -24.10
C GLN A 723 -20.63 17.99 -23.03
N ALA A 724 -21.31 18.87 -22.27
CA ALA A 724 -20.70 19.53 -21.11
C ALA A 724 -20.38 18.54 -19.98
N SER A 725 -21.09 17.42 -19.91
CA SER A 725 -20.82 16.33 -18.96
C SER A 725 -19.67 15.42 -19.39
N ALA A 726 -19.21 15.52 -20.64
CA ALA A 726 -18.22 14.61 -21.21
C ALA A 726 -16.83 14.83 -20.59
N ILE A 727 -16.18 13.74 -20.22
CA ILE A 727 -14.81 13.75 -19.72
C ILE A 727 -13.86 13.65 -20.91
N ARG A 728 -12.92 14.59 -21.00
CA ARG A 728 -11.88 14.59 -22.03
C ARG A 728 -10.63 13.92 -21.49
N SER A 729 -10.10 12.94 -22.21
CA SER A 729 -8.79 12.37 -21.91
C SER A 729 -7.70 13.40 -22.19
N SER A 730 -6.87 13.69 -21.20
CA SER A 730 -5.66 14.50 -21.36
C SER A 730 -4.43 13.61 -21.30
N THR A 731 -3.45 13.87 -22.17
CA THR A 731 -2.15 13.21 -22.11
C THR A 731 -1.19 14.06 -21.30
N VAL A 732 -0.62 13.50 -20.23
CA VAL A 732 0.42 14.17 -19.45
C VAL A 732 1.78 13.93 -20.12
N PRO A 733 2.57 14.98 -20.41
CA PRO A 733 3.89 14.83 -21.01
C PRO A 733 4.86 14.14 -20.05
N GLU A 734 5.92 13.54 -20.59
CA GLU A 734 7.04 13.04 -19.78
C GLU A 734 7.73 14.19 -19.04
N VAL A 735 8.16 13.96 -17.79
CA VAL A 735 8.93 14.93 -17.01
C VAL A 735 10.25 15.21 -17.73
N LYS A 736 10.49 16.48 -18.04
CA LYS A 736 11.72 16.92 -18.73
C LYS A 736 12.95 16.73 -17.84
N ASP A 737 14.06 16.29 -18.45
CA ASP A 737 15.34 16.10 -17.75
C ASP A 737 15.23 15.21 -16.50
N TYR A 738 14.39 14.17 -16.57
CA TYR A 738 14.13 13.27 -15.44
C TYR A 738 15.41 12.59 -14.88
N ILE A 739 16.39 12.31 -15.75
CA ILE A 739 17.71 11.80 -15.34
C ILE A 739 18.50 12.88 -14.59
N GLY A 740 18.52 14.12 -15.10
CA GLY A 740 19.21 15.22 -14.44
C GLY A 740 18.60 15.57 -13.09
N ILE A 741 17.28 15.44 -12.91
CA ILE A 741 16.61 15.60 -11.60
C ILE A 741 17.17 14.58 -10.61
N LEU A 742 17.19 13.30 -10.99
CA LEU A 742 17.74 12.22 -10.15
C LEU A 742 19.20 12.49 -9.78
N GLU A 743 20.05 12.79 -10.77
CA GLU A 743 21.48 12.99 -10.54
C GLU A 743 21.76 14.19 -9.63
N ARG A 744 20.98 15.28 -9.76
CA ARG A 744 21.08 16.44 -8.86
C ARG A 744 20.77 16.04 -7.42
N ASN A 745 19.64 15.37 -7.17
CA ASN A 745 19.24 14.97 -5.82
C ASN A 745 20.23 13.98 -5.20
N LEU A 746 20.84 13.09 -6.00
CA LEU A 746 21.91 12.20 -5.54
C LEU A 746 23.21 12.93 -5.14
N GLN A 747 23.42 14.21 -5.50
CA GLN A 747 24.60 14.95 -5.02
C GLN A 747 24.43 15.53 -3.61
N HIS A 748 23.20 15.64 -3.10
CA HIS A 748 22.92 16.36 -1.85
C HIS A 748 23.43 15.63 -0.60
N PHE A 749 23.41 14.30 -0.58
CA PHE A 749 23.79 13.53 0.60
C PHE A 749 25.32 13.46 0.81
N LYS A 750 26.12 13.47 -0.27
CA LYS A 750 27.57 13.29 -0.21
C LYS A 750 28.29 14.32 0.69
N PRO A 751 27.99 15.63 0.62
CA PRO A 751 28.55 16.63 1.53
C PRO A 751 28.29 16.34 3.02
N VAL A 752 27.13 15.80 3.37
CA VAL A 752 26.76 15.45 4.75
C VAL A 752 27.67 14.35 5.28
N PHE A 753 27.90 13.31 4.47
CA PHE A 753 28.84 12.23 4.79
C PHE A 753 30.28 12.74 4.94
N GLN A 754 30.73 13.62 4.03
CA GLN A 754 32.06 14.23 4.11
C GLN A 754 32.22 15.13 5.35
N GLN A 755 31.16 15.78 5.79
CA GLN A 755 31.17 16.59 7.02
C GLN A 755 31.32 15.71 8.26
N LEU A 756 30.55 14.61 8.36
CA LEU A 756 30.69 13.65 9.46
C LEU A 756 32.07 13.01 9.49
N GLU A 757 32.62 12.64 8.32
CA GLU A 757 33.98 12.12 8.23
C GLU A 757 35.00 13.13 8.82
N LYS A 758 34.91 14.40 8.43
CA LYS A 758 35.76 15.47 8.97
C LYS A 758 35.60 15.63 10.47
N GLU A 759 34.36 15.58 10.96
CA GLU A 759 34.07 15.70 12.40
C GLU A 759 34.67 14.53 13.20
N ILE A 760 34.47 13.30 12.75
CA ILE A 760 35.02 12.10 13.40
C ILE A 760 36.55 12.16 13.41
N LEU A 761 37.17 12.44 12.26
CA LEU A 761 38.63 12.59 12.17
C LEU A 761 39.17 13.71 13.08
N SER A 762 38.40 14.78 13.29
CA SER A 762 38.77 15.87 14.20
C SER A 762 38.74 15.44 15.68
N ARG A 763 37.71 14.68 16.11
CA ARG A 763 37.60 14.17 17.49
C ARG A 763 38.65 13.09 17.79
N VAL A 764 38.98 12.28 16.78
CA VAL A 764 39.94 11.18 16.86
C VAL A 764 41.38 11.66 17.13
N ARG A 765 41.76 12.86 16.68
CA ARG A 765 43.08 13.45 16.97
C ARG A 765 43.39 13.71 18.44
N ASN A 766 42.40 13.62 19.33
CA ASN A 766 42.54 13.98 20.74
C ASN A 766 42.69 12.80 21.72
N THR A 767 42.76 11.53 21.29
CA THR A 767 42.82 10.39 22.23
C THR A 767 43.44 9.10 21.68
N ALA A 768 43.89 8.20 22.58
CA ALA A 768 44.39 6.85 22.29
C ALA A 768 43.36 5.89 21.62
N SER A 769 42.10 6.31 21.43
CA SER A 769 41.05 5.57 20.71
C SER A 769 41.15 5.66 19.18
N PHE A 770 42.19 6.33 18.65
CA PHE A 770 42.37 6.62 17.22
C PHE A 770 42.32 5.38 16.33
N ARG A 771 42.93 4.26 16.74
CA ARG A 771 43.01 3.04 15.93
C ARG A 771 41.64 2.39 15.73
N LYS A 772 40.84 2.24 16.79
CA LYS A 772 39.48 1.65 16.73
C LYS A 772 38.52 2.50 15.88
N THR A 773 38.65 3.83 15.95
CA THR A 773 37.82 4.72 15.12
C THR A 773 38.28 4.79 13.67
N ALA A 774 39.60 4.73 13.42
CA ALA A 774 40.14 4.61 12.07
C ALA A 774 39.77 3.27 11.41
N GLU A 775 39.78 2.17 12.17
CA GLU A 775 39.28 0.85 11.73
C GLU A 775 37.79 0.87 11.36
N ARG A 776 36.97 1.67 12.07
CA ARG A 776 35.54 1.87 11.73
C ARG A 776 35.35 2.71 10.47
N LEU A 777 36.16 3.75 10.27
CA LEU A 777 36.07 4.66 9.12
C LEU A 777 36.65 4.09 7.81
N LEU A 778 37.68 3.24 7.90
CA LEU A 778 38.53 2.83 6.77
C LEU A 778 38.42 1.33 6.46
N ARG A 779 37.30 0.68 6.77
CA ARG A 779 37.15 -0.77 6.66
C ARG A 779 37.12 -1.24 5.19
N PHE A 780 38.28 -1.23 4.52
CA PHE A 780 38.41 -1.71 3.15
C PHE A 780 38.29 -3.24 3.10
N SER A 781 37.87 -3.77 1.95
CA SER A 781 37.79 -5.21 1.70
C SER A 781 39.15 -5.91 1.80
N ASP A 782 40.25 -5.17 1.66
CA ASP A 782 41.63 -5.64 1.87
C ASP A 782 42.17 -5.14 3.22
N LYS A 783 42.46 -6.09 4.13
CA LYS A 783 43.03 -5.80 5.46
C LYS A 783 44.39 -5.10 5.36
N ARG A 784 45.18 -5.37 4.32
CA ARG A 784 46.51 -4.79 4.14
C ARG A 784 46.42 -3.31 3.73
N GLN A 785 45.46 -2.97 2.88
CA GLN A 785 45.18 -1.57 2.52
C GLN A 785 44.59 -0.77 3.68
N THR A 786 43.77 -1.41 4.51
CA THR A 786 43.24 -0.82 5.74
C THR A 786 44.37 -0.49 6.72
N GLU A 787 45.28 -1.45 6.97
CA GLU A 787 46.47 -1.22 7.82
C GLU A 787 47.38 -0.14 7.23
N GLU A 788 47.69 -0.16 5.92
CA GLU A 788 48.52 0.88 5.27
C GLU A 788 47.89 2.27 5.31
N ALA A 789 46.56 2.39 5.16
CA ALA A 789 45.85 3.66 5.25
C ALA A 789 45.83 4.19 6.69
N ILE A 790 45.57 3.31 7.66
CA ILE A 790 45.65 3.63 9.09
C ILE A 790 47.07 4.10 9.44
N ASP A 791 48.10 3.39 8.99
CA ASP A 791 49.51 3.72 9.23
C ASP A 791 49.94 5.04 8.57
N ARG A 792 49.48 5.34 7.35
CA ARG A 792 49.73 6.65 6.70
C ARG A 792 49.09 7.79 7.47
N ILE A 793 47.85 7.61 7.91
CA ILE A 793 47.13 8.61 8.70
C ILE A 793 47.79 8.77 10.08
N PHE A 794 48.26 7.68 10.68
CA PHE A 794 49.03 7.67 11.92
C PHE A 794 50.38 8.40 11.76
N ALA A 795 51.11 8.16 10.67
CA ALA A 795 52.39 8.81 10.36
C ALA A 795 52.25 10.32 10.12
N ILE A 796 51.18 10.75 9.44
CA ILE A 796 50.88 12.17 9.22
C ILE A 796 50.50 12.85 10.56
N SER A 797 49.73 12.17 11.41
CA SER A 797 49.35 12.63 12.75
C SER A 797 50.59 12.80 13.67
N GLN A 798 51.49 11.82 13.68
CA GLN A 798 52.73 11.88 14.45
C GLN A 798 53.67 13.00 13.99
N ARG A 799 53.80 13.22 12.68
CA ARG A 799 54.61 14.33 12.12
C ARG A 799 54.11 15.70 12.57
N GLN A 800 52.79 15.88 12.76
CA GLN A 800 52.22 17.12 13.28
C GLN A 800 52.40 17.29 14.79
N GLN A 801 52.29 16.22 15.60
CA GLN A 801 52.61 16.29 17.04
C GLN A 801 54.08 16.67 17.29
N GLN A 802 55.01 16.16 16.47
CA GLN A 802 56.42 16.56 16.55
C GLN A 802 56.65 18.02 16.11
N GLN A 803 55.91 18.52 15.12
CA GLN A 803 55.99 19.94 14.72
C GLN A 803 55.34 20.91 15.72
N GLN A 804 54.33 20.48 16.48
CA GLN A 804 53.75 21.29 17.58
C GLN A 804 54.63 21.30 18.84
N ARG A 805 55.30 20.18 19.18
CA ARG A 805 56.26 20.13 20.30
C ARG A 805 57.60 20.81 20.01
N GLY A 806 57.96 21.04 18.75
CA GLY A 806 59.20 21.71 18.34
C GLY A 806 59.20 23.25 18.39
N ARG A 807 58.08 23.89 18.75
CA ARG A 807 57.93 25.36 18.74
C ARG A 807 58.17 26.03 20.10
N THR A 808 59.35 25.78 20.67
CA THR A 808 59.93 26.65 21.72
C THR A 808 61.34 27.07 21.33
N LYS A 809 61.47 27.93 20.31
CA LYS A 809 62.41 29.07 20.25
C LYS A 809 62.43 29.72 18.85
N LYS A 810 62.15 31.03 18.86
CA LYS A 810 62.51 32.10 17.91
C LYS A 810 61.84 32.19 16.52
N ASN A 811 61.32 33.41 16.32
CA ASN A 811 61.09 34.19 15.11
C ASN A 811 59.68 34.23 14.48
N ARG A 812 59.04 35.39 14.70
CA ARG A 812 57.95 35.99 13.92
C ARG A 812 58.35 36.08 12.44
N LYS A 813 57.70 35.29 11.58
CA LYS A 813 57.32 35.67 10.21
C LYS A 813 56.02 34.93 9.85
N VAL A 814 55.13 35.65 9.20
CA VAL A 814 53.76 35.28 8.78
C VAL A 814 53.74 33.86 8.19
N ALA A 815 53.04 32.93 8.85
CA ALA A 815 52.86 31.56 8.37
C ALA A 815 51.53 31.46 7.63
N LYS A 816 51.60 31.22 6.31
CA LYS A 816 50.49 30.76 5.47
C LYS A 816 49.79 29.57 6.15
N GLY A 817 48.46 29.65 6.27
CA GLY A 817 47.64 28.55 6.77
C GLY A 817 47.83 27.30 5.92
N TYR A 818 48.49 26.28 6.48
CA TYR A 818 48.60 24.97 5.87
C TYR A 818 47.30 24.20 6.10
N LYS A 819 46.52 24.06 5.02
CA LYS A 819 45.31 23.26 4.92
C LYS A 819 45.66 21.77 5.08
N PHE A 820 45.01 21.10 6.04
CA PHE A 820 44.94 19.63 6.12
C PHE A 820 44.09 19.01 4.98
N VAL A 821 43.42 19.85 4.18
CA VAL A 821 42.22 19.48 3.42
C VAL A 821 42.49 18.73 2.11
N ASP A 822 43.70 18.82 1.53
CA ASP A 822 43.93 18.33 0.17
C ASP A 822 44.69 16.97 0.08
N ALA A 823 44.91 16.28 1.21
CA ALA A 823 45.78 15.09 1.26
C ALA A 823 45.09 13.77 1.66
N VAL A 824 43.78 13.77 1.95
CA VAL A 824 43.01 12.53 2.15
C VAL A 824 42.29 12.21 0.83
N PRO A 825 42.49 11.02 0.22
CA PRO A 825 41.73 10.63 -0.96
C PRO A 825 40.22 10.69 -0.69
N ASP A 826 39.39 11.13 -1.65
CA ASP A 826 37.93 11.06 -1.52
C ASP A 826 37.50 9.60 -1.37
N ILE A 827 37.33 9.16 -0.11
CA ILE A 827 37.03 7.77 0.24
C ILE A 827 35.70 7.36 -0.41
N PHE A 828 34.74 8.27 -0.48
CA PHE A 828 33.45 8.02 -1.10
C PHE A 828 33.56 7.81 -2.62
N ALA A 829 34.44 8.55 -3.31
CA ALA A 829 34.70 8.27 -4.73
C ALA A 829 35.31 6.86 -4.95
N GLN A 830 36.16 6.38 -4.02
CA GLN A 830 36.68 5.01 -4.08
C GLN A 830 35.61 3.96 -3.77
N ILE A 831 34.73 4.25 -2.81
CA ILE A 831 33.56 3.41 -2.47
C ILE A 831 32.65 3.26 -3.70
N GLU A 832 32.39 4.35 -4.43
CA GLU A 832 31.55 4.33 -5.65
C GLU A 832 32.17 3.51 -6.80
N VAL A 833 33.49 3.51 -6.93
CA VAL A 833 34.18 2.65 -7.91
C VAL A 833 34.04 1.17 -7.53
N ASN A 834 34.09 0.85 -6.24
CA ASN A 834 33.91 -0.51 -5.74
C ASN A 834 32.43 -0.96 -5.76
N GLU A 835 31.49 -0.04 -5.55
CA GLU A 835 30.04 -0.26 -5.66
C GLU A 835 29.68 -0.85 -7.02
N LYS A 836 30.25 -0.35 -8.12
CA LYS A 836 29.99 -0.89 -9.47
C LYS A 836 30.29 -2.39 -9.56
N LYS A 837 31.36 -2.85 -8.89
CA LYS A 837 31.72 -4.28 -8.84
C LYS A 837 30.76 -5.07 -7.96
N VAL A 838 30.35 -4.53 -6.81
CA VAL A 838 29.37 -5.15 -5.90
C VAL A 838 28.02 -5.28 -6.59
N ARG A 839 27.54 -4.22 -7.23
CA ARG A 839 26.30 -4.20 -8.01
C ARG A 839 26.33 -5.20 -9.16
N GLN A 840 27.42 -5.28 -9.92
CA GLN A 840 27.57 -6.30 -10.96
C GLN A 840 27.55 -7.72 -10.38
N LYS A 841 28.20 -7.95 -9.23
CA LYS A 841 28.20 -9.25 -8.56
C LYS A 841 26.80 -9.62 -8.05
N ALA A 842 26.08 -8.69 -7.43
CA ALA A 842 24.71 -8.87 -6.96
C ALA A 842 23.75 -9.13 -8.13
N GLN A 843 23.87 -8.38 -9.22
CA GLN A 843 23.09 -8.61 -10.45
C GLN A 843 23.41 -9.95 -11.11
N THR A 844 24.68 -10.35 -11.15
CA THR A 844 25.09 -11.66 -11.67
C THR A 844 24.59 -12.80 -10.78
N GLN A 845 24.54 -12.59 -9.46
CA GLN A 845 23.99 -13.56 -8.51
C GLN A 845 22.47 -13.67 -8.62
N ALA A 846 21.77 -12.54 -8.77
CA ALA A 846 20.34 -12.50 -9.06
C ALA A 846 19.97 -13.17 -10.40
N GLN A 847 20.89 -13.18 -11.37
CA GLN A 847 20.73 -13.91 -12.64
C GLN A 847 21.10 -15.40 -12.55
N LYS A 848 21.83 -15.83 -11.51
CA LYS A 848 22.29 -17.21 -11.29
C LYS A 848 21.40 -18.00 -10.33
N GLU A 849 20.79 -17.31 -9.37
CA GLU A 849 19.57 -17.80 -8.73
C GLU A 849 18.56 -17.96 -9.88
N LEU A 850 18.07 -19.19 -10.11
CA LEU A 850 16.96 -19.42 -11.07
C LEU A 850 15.95 -18.30 -10.84
N PRO A 851 15.38 -17.69 -11.91
CA PRO A 851 14.32 -16.70 -11.70
C PRO A 851 13.35 -17.34 -10.73
N VAL A 852 13.27 -16.79 -9.52
CA VAL A 852 12.19 -17.12 -8.60
C VAL A 852 10.99 -16.88 -9.48
N ASP A 853 10.24 -17.96 -9.74
CA ASP A 853 9.07 -17.87 -10.59
C ASP A 853 8.28 -16.70 -10.02
N GLU A 854 8.16 -15.61 -10.80
CA GLU A 854 7.51 -14.39 -10.31
C GLU A 854 6.06 -14.78 -9.93
N ASP A 855 5.53 -15.87 -10.50
CA ASP A 855 4.26 -16.52 -10.15
C ASP A 855 4.29 -17.35 -8.85
N GLU A 856 5.45 -17.77 -8.32
CA GLU A 856 5.59 -18.42 -6.99
C GLU A 856 5.72 -17.39 -5.84
N GLU A 857 6.41 -16.27 -6.05
CA GLU A 857 6.37 -15.12 -5.11
C GLU A 857 4.89 -14.65 -4.94
N MET A 858 4.12 -14.81 -6.01
CA MET A 858 2.70 -14.56 -6.06
C MET A 858 1.81 -15.61 -5.36
N LYS A 859 2.25 -16.83 -5.00
CA LYS A 859 1.32 -17.88 -4.48
C LYS A 859 1.23 -18.01 -2.94
N ASP A 860 2.27 -17.71 -2.17
CA ASP A 860 2.40 -18.25 -0.78
C ASP A 860 2.08 -17.32 0.42
N LEU A 861 1.28 -16.24 0.27
CA LEU A 861 1.06 -15.24 1.36
C LEU A 861 -0.30 -15.36 2.09
N LEU A 862 -1.05 -16.45 1.87
CA LEU A 862 -2.40 -16.66 2.39
C LEU A 862 -2.43 -17.29 3.80
N ASP A 863 -1.63 -16.85 4.78
CA ASP A 863 -1.76 -17.47 6.12
C ASP A 863 -1.77 -16.48 7.29
N PHE A 864 -2.18 -15.22 7.09
CA PHE A 864 -2.12 -14.25 8.17
C PHE A 864 -3.36 -13.35 8.28
N ALA A 865 -4.41 -13.91 8.89
CA ALA A 865 -5.44 -13.15 9.59
C ALA A 865 -5.24 -13.31 11.11
N ASP A 866 -5.29 -12.19 11.84
CA ASP A 866 -5.30 -12.17 13.30
C ASP A 866 -6.60 -12.86 13.81
N ILE A 867 -6.50 -14.11 14.27
CA ILE A 867 -7.62 -14.79 14.92
C ILE A 867 -7.73 -14.28 16.37
N THR A 868 -8.73 -13.44 16.64
CA THR A 868 -9.19 -13.15 18.01
C THR A 868 -9.82 -14.39 18.62
N TYR A 869 -9.05 -15.16 19.39
CA TYR A 869 -9.57 -16.22 20.24
C TYR A 869 -10.22 -15.61 21.50
N VAL A 870 -11.53 -15.38 21.47
CA VAL A 870 -12.30 -15.20 22.71
C VAL A 870 -12.47 -16.57 23.35
N LYS A 871 -11.65 -16.89 24.36
CA LYS A 871 -11.85 -18.05 25.24
C LYS A 871 -13.08 -17.80 26.13
N HIS A 872 -14.26 -18.29 25.74
CA HIS A 872 -15.36 -18.45 26.68
C HIS A 872 -15.04 -19.60 27.65
N LYS A 873 -14.77 -19.27 28.92
CA LYS A 873 -14.84 -20.22 30.04
C LYS A 873 -16.31 -20.60 30.29
N PRO A 874 -16.64 -21.87 30.57
CA PRO A 874 -18.01 -22.27 30.87
C PRO A 874 -18.35 -21.91 32.33
N GLY A 875 -19.36 -21.06 32.52
CA GLY A 875 -19.87 -20.67 33.82
C GLY A 875 -21.40 -20.70 33.86
N VAL A 876 -21.92 -21.76 34.49
CA VAL A 876 -23.22 -21.89 35.18
C VAL A 876 -24.52 -21.70 34.38
N SER A 877 -25.23 -22.83 34.26
CA SER A 877 -26.59 -23.00 33.73
C SER A 877 -27.66 -22.42 34.67
N ILE A 878 -28.57 -21.61 34.13
CA ILE A 878 -29.91 -21.40 34.68
C ILE A 878 -30.92 -21.92 33.64
N LYS A 879 -31.73 -22.88 34.11
CA LYS A 879 -32.74 -23.65 33.38
C LYS A 879 -33.87 -22.79 32.81
N GLY A 880 -34.26 -23.08 31.56
CA GLY A 880 -35.55 -22.73 30.98
C GLY A 880 -35.86 -23.61 29.76
N ARG A 881 -36.85 -24.52 29.90
CA ARG A 881 -37.43 -25.42 28.88
C ARG A 881 -37.89 -24.63 27.64
N SER A 882 -37.96 -25.13 26.40
CA SER A 882 -38.48 -26.42 25.91
C SER A 882 -38.16 -26.61 24.42
N GLY A 883 -38.21 -27.86 23.92
CA GLY A 883 -38.56 -28.15 22.52
C GLY A 883 -37.43 -28.67 21.61
N LEU A 884 -36.84 -29.83 21.93
CA LEU A 884 -35.94 -30.54 21.03
C LEU A 884 -36.77 -31.42 20.07
N THR A 885 -36.78 -31.10 18.77
CA THR A 885 -37.10 -32.06 17.71
C THR A 885 -35.80 -32.50 17.04
N GLN A 886 -35.69 -33.81 16.92
CA GLN A 886 -34.52 -34.57 16.54
C GLN A 886 -34.29 -34.49 15.03
N MET A 887 -33.14 -33.94 14.59
CA MET A 887 -32.60 -34.20 13.26
C MET A 887 -31.19 -34.79 13.40
N VAL A 888 -31.06 -35.97 12.82
CA VAL A 888 -29.92 -36.88 12.84
C VAL A 888 -28.76 -36.26 12.05
N ALA A 889 -27.61 -36.06 12.70
CA ALA A 889 -26.36 -35.72 12.06
C ALA A 889 -25.66 -37.00 11.58
N THR A 890 -25.52 -37.15 10.26
CA THR A 890 -24.69 -38.18 9.64
C THR A 890 -23.21 -37.81 9.73
N ALA A 891 -22.41 -38.84 9.99
CA ALA A 891 -20.98 -38.76 10.24
C ALA A 891 -20.18 -38.28 9.02
N ARG A 892 -19.13 -37.52 9.34
CA ARG A 892 -18.07 -37.00 8.46
C ARG A 892 -17.42 -38.12 7.65
N SER A 893 -17.40 -37.98 6.34
CA SER A 893 -16.48 -38.68 5.43
C SER A 893 -15.24 -37.81 5.17
N ALA A 894 -14.06 -38.33 5.55
CA ALA A 894 -12.78 -37.82 5.09
C ALA A 894 -12.52 -38.29 3.65
N PRO A 895 -11.82 -37.52 2.80
CA PRO A 895 -11.54 -37.94 1.43
C PRO A 895 -10.54 -39.10 1.41
N SER A 896 -10.95 -40.23 0.83
CA SER A 896 -10.10 -41.41 0.62
C SER A 896 -9.06 -41.13 -0.48
N ILE A 897 -7.78 -41.12 -0.12
CA ILE A 897 -6.68 -41.19 -1.08
C ILE A 897 -6.68 -42.60 -1.67
N SER A 898 -6.65 -42.71 -3.01
CA SER A 898 -6.64 -43.99 -3.72
C SER A 898 -5.47 -44.89 -3.24
N PRO A 899 -5.70 -46.19 -2.93
CA PRO A 899 -4.65 -47.15 -2.58
C PRO A 899 -3.54 -47.30 -3.63
N SER A 900 -3.78 -46.84 -4.87
CA SER A 900 -2.79 -46.84 -5.94
C SER A 900 -1.71 -45.77 -5.78
N TYR A 901 -2.04 -44.62 -5.17
CA TYR A 901 -1.12 -43.49 -5.05
C TYR A 901 -0.08 -43.74 -3.96
N THR A 902 -0.50 -44.32 -2.83
CA THR A 902 0.39 -44.69 -1.72
C THR A 902 1.40 -45.75 -2.13
N ARG A 903 0.99 -46.72 -2.96
CA ARG A 903 1.89 -47.75 -3.52
C ARG A 903 2.88 -47.16 -4.52
N LEU A 904 2.44 -46.26 -5.40
CA LEU A 904 3.31 -45.59 -6.36
C LEU A 904 4.34 -44.71 -5.65
N PHE A 905 3.92 -43.98 -4.62
CA PHE A 905 4.80 -43.16 -3.79
C PHE A 905 5.86 -43.99 -3.06
N LEU A 906 5.49 -45.15 -2.50
CA LEU A 906 6.45 -46.05 -1.85
C LEU A 906 7.47 -46.61 -2.85
N ILE A 907 7.02 -47.07 -4.02
CA ILE A 907 7.91 -47.62 -5.06
C ILE A 907 8.90 -46.55 -5.54
N LEU A 908 8.44 -45.31 -5.75
CA LEU A 908 9.30 -44.22 -6.19
C LEU A 908 10.38 -43.89 -5.15
N ASN A 909 10.01 -43.82 -3.87
CA ASN A 909 10.95 -43.52 -2.79
C ASN A 909 11.97 -44.64 -2.58
N ILE A 910 11.55 -45.90 -2.69
CA ILE A 910 12.46 -47.05 -2.65
C ILE A 910 13.44 -47.00 -3.83
N ALA A 911 12.96 -46.69 -5.04
CA ALA A 911 13.83 -46.56 -6.22
C ALA A 911 14.86 -45.42 -6.05
N ILE A 912 14.44 -44.26 -5.56
CA ILE A 912 15.31 -43.12 -5.28
C ILE A 912 16.37 -43.48 -4.23
N PHE A 913 15.97 -44.21 -3.18
CA PHE A 913 16.91 -44.69 -2.16
C PHE A 913 18.00 -45.60 -2.77
N PHE A 914 17.64 -46.56 -3.61
CA PHE A 914 18.62 -47.44 -4.27
C PHE A 914 19.53 -46.70 -5.25
N VAL A 915 19.03 -45.66 -5.93
CA VAL A 915 19.86 -44.80 -6.79
C VAL A 915 20.86 -44.02 -5.95
N MET A 916 20.42 -43.39 -4.86
CA MET A 916 21.31 -42.66 -3.94
C MET A 916 22.33 -43.57 -3.27
N LEU A 917 21.92 -44.79 -2.90
CA LEU A 917 22.80 -45.83 -2.36
C LEU A 917 23.90 -46.20 -3.36
N THR A 918 23.54 -46.40 -4.63
CA THR A 918 24.49 -46.74 -5.70
C THR A 918 25.47 -45.59 -5.95
N MET A 919 24.98 -44.34 -5.91
CA MET A 919 25.84 -43.14 -6.01
C MET A 919 26.78 -42.99 -4.81
N GLN A 920 26.32 -43.26 -3.60
CA GLN A 920 27.18 -43.21 -2.41
C GLN A 920 28.23 -44.32 -2.41
N LEU A 921 27.86 -45.55 -2.77
CA LEU A 921 28.80 -46.68 -2.85
C LEU A 921 29.87 -46.49 -3.93
N THR A 922 29.51 -45.91 -5.08
CA THR A 922 30.48 -45.56 -6.14
C THR A 922 31.39 -44.40 -5.74
N TYR A 923 30.89 -43.42 -4.96
CA TYR A 923 31.71 -42.33 -4.45
C TYR A 923 32.70 -42.79 -3.35
N PHE A 924 32.30 -43.76 -2.51
CA PHE A 924 33.10 -44.25 -1.38
C PHE A 924 34.11 -45.37 -1.71
N GLN A 925 34.11 -45.93 -2.93
CA GLN A 925 35.18 -46.83 -3.39
C GLN A 925 36.57 -46.18 -3.45
N LYS A 926 36.67 -44.84 -3.31
CA LYS A 926 37.93 -44.09 -3.28
C LYS A 926 38.42 -43.66 -1.89
N ALA A 927 37.77 -44.06 -0.79
CA ALA A 927 38.14 -43.63 0.56
C ALA A 927 39.10 -44.63 1.27
N ARG A 928 40.31 -44.18 1.62
CA ARG A 928 41.45 -44.96 2.14
C ARG A 928 41.38 -45.43 3.61
N ARG A 929 40.21 -45.47 4.28
CA ARG A 929 40.15 -45.88 5.71
C ARG A 929 38.99 -46.83 6.02
N LEU A 930 39.35 -48.02 6.50
CA LEU A 930 38.48 -49.15 6.85
C LEU A 930 37.35 -48.81 7.85
N HIS A 931 37.56 -47.82 8.71
CA HIS A 931 36.62 -47.44 9.77
C HIS A 931 35.39 -46.67 9.25
N GLY A 932 35.58 -45.82 8.22
CA GLY A 932 34.48 -45.09 7.59
C GLY A 932 33.55 -46.01 6.79
N GLN A 933 34.11 -47.06 6.17
CA GLN A 933 33.32 -48.07 5.47
C GLN A 933 32.41 -48.85 6.43
N ARG A 934 32.92 -49.26 7.61
CA ARG A 934 32.11 -49.98 8.61
C ARG A 934 30.95 -49.15 9.15
N CYS A 935 31.16 -47.85 9.38
CA CYS A 935 30.11 -46.95 9.84
C CYS A 935 29.04 -46.73 8.75
N LEU A 936 29.46 -46.58 7.50
CA LEU A 936 28.55 -46.48 6.35
C LEU A 936 27.72 -47.76 6.19
N TYR A 937 28.35 -48.95 6.21
CA TYR A 937 27.62 -50.22 6.11
C TYR A 937 26.64 -50.43 7.26
N ALA A 938 26.95 -49.97 8.48
CA ALA A 938 26.05 -50.04 9.61
C ALA A 938 24.80 -49.15 9.41
N ILE A 939 24.98 -47.92 8.93
CA ILE A 939 23.87 -46.99 8.63
C ILE A 939 22.99 -47.57 7.51
N LEU A 940 23.61 -48.09 6.45
CA LEU A 940 22.90 -48.70 5.33
C LEU A 940 22.09 -49.94 5.74
N LEU A 941 22.60 -50.74 6.68
CA LEU A 941 21.88 -51.88 7.21
C LEU A 941 20.64 -51.43 8.01
N VAL A 942 20.77 -50.37 8.82
CA VAL A 942 19.66 -49.80 9.61
C VAL A 942 18.58 -49.22 8.69
N ASP A 943 18.96 -48.43 7.69
CA ASP A 943 18.01 -47.86 6.74
C ASP A 943 17.29 -48.93 5.91
N SER A 944 18.02 -49.99 5.52
CA SER A 944 17.42 -51.14 4.82
C SER A 944 16.41 -51.88 5.71
N CYS A 945 16.70 -52.05 7.00
CA CYS A 945 15.76 -52.63 7.97
C CYS A 945 14.51 -51.77 8.13
N ILE A 946 14.64 -50.45 8.22
CA ILE A 946 13.51 -49.51 8.35
C ILE A 946 12.60 -49.58 7.10
N LEU A 947 13.19 -49.61 5.91
CA LEU A 947 12.45 -49.72 4.65
C LEU A 947 11.72 -51.07 4.52
N LEU A 948 12.34 -52.17 4.94
CA LEU A 948 11.69 -53.49 5.00
C LEU A 948 10.52 -53.51 5.98
N TRP A 949 10.65 -52.81 7.11
CA TRP A 949 9.60 -52.70 8.12
C TRP A 949 8.41 -51.88 7.63
N LEU A 950 8.68 -50.76 6.96
CA LEU A 950 7.65 -49.93 6.30
C LEU A 950 6.94 -50.69 5.18
N TYR A 951 7.67 -51.43 4.36
CA TYR A 951 7.09 -52.26 3.30
C TYR A 951 6.22 -53.39 3.86
N SER A 952 6.68 -54.09 4.90
CA SER A 952 5.94 -55.16 5.57
C SER A 952 4.67 -54.65 6.25
N SER A 953 4.74 -53.50 6.93
CA SER A 953 3.60 -52.88 7.60
C SER A 953 2.52 -52.41 6.62
N CYS A 954 2.91 -51.86 5.47
CA CYS A 954 1.96 -51.47 4.41
C CYS A 954 1.41 -52.66 3.60
N SER A 955 1.94 -53.88 3.77
CA SER A 955 1.44 -55.08 3.12
C SER A 955 0.30 -55.77 3.88
N GLN A 956 0.07 -55.44 5.16
CA GLN A 956 -0.85 -56.20 6.04
C GLN A 956 -2.06 -55.41 6.55
N SER A 957 -2.09 -54.08 6.40
CA SER A 957 -3.23 -53.24 6.77
C SER A 957 -3.34 -52.06 5.80
N GLN A 958 -4.56 -51.58 5.53
CA GLN A 958 -4.79 -50.40 4.68
C GLN A 958 -3.87 -49.24 5.13
N CYS A 959 -2.90 -48.89 4.27
CA CYS A 959 -2.19 -47.62 4.33
C CYS A 959 -3.18 -46.47 4.06
#